data_AF-A0A3Q0FF68-F1
#
_entry.id   AF-A0A3Q0FF68-F1
#
_cell.length_a   1.000
_cell.length_b   1.000
_cell.length_c   1.000
_cell.angle_alpha   90.00
_cell.angle_beta   90.00
_cell.angle_gamma   90.00
#
_symmetry.space_group_name_H-M   'P 1'
#
loop_
_entity.id
_entity.type
_entity.pdbx_description
1 polymer ?
#
loop_
_entity_poly.entity_id
_entity_poly.type
_entity_poly.pdbx_seq_one_letter_code
_entity_poly.pdbx_strand_id
1 'polypeptide(L)'
;MSPMKFCLAMVLIMFATTTGGQHHRILLDTDVDTDDVFALLYLLKLNKSEFQLEGVTISANAWTNVGHAVNQVYDILYMMGRDDIAVGMGGEGGILPNGTILPNVGGYLSIIEQGMTTTGGCRYRQAIPKGRRGLLDIDTNYGIRKAFLPQGRRKYTPLQQATAQQVLIEKISAGPISLIVIGVQTNIAIFLMNNPHLKKNVEHIYIMGGGVRSRNPTCCPQNASSSCVPKQCGDRGNLFTNYKANPYAEFNIFGDPFAAYQVIHSGIPITLVPLDATNTIPITEEFFNEFEKSQDTYEAQYCFKSLKMAKMARDTWLDNQFYTSYFMWDSFTSGVAISSMRNSNKKNEFAEMEYRNITVITSNKPFGICDGSNPFFDGLKVPKFNLKKGGVHSGHVQQGLKDQFCLVKNGKGRCQDGYTSEVDGPNSVKVLIATKAKPNQDVRSPLDKQYFKSFLNVLKQPQNSGRFNFTTQFPHYKEVTYVPNFQNKTLGKPVVFDMDMSIGDFLALFYLLKVDVQVINLKAIIVSPTGWTNAATIDVIYDLLHMMGRDDIPVGLGEVFAVNESDPQFPLVGDCNYAKAIPHGNGGLLDSDTLYGLARDLPRSPKRQPLAMEIWESVFKTMEPRSKITVLTNGPLTTLAKVVSLKNISSRIEEVYVVGGHINKNVYDNGNVFSVPSNHYAEFNMFLDPLAAKIVFQSEVNITLIPLNVQHKASSFSHILCWLRRIEQTPEVVFSKRVLLRLQRLKKNHHRYQHMDTFLGEILGAVVLADKYSNLSEKFEVKPVKVLAQGDVSIDGKMVVDEEDGKLVRILSHVNAKAYHKMYAKRLGDWNQSAKVGSFEDQRRKWSHPHSS
;
A
#
# COMPACT_ATOMS: atom_id res chain seq x y z
N MET A 1 -12.23 -55.86 65.26
CA MET A 1 -11.57 -55.34 64.02
C MET A 1 -11.54 -53.83 64.11
N SER A 2 -10.34 -53.27 64.02
CA SER A 2 -9.97 -51.88 64.34
C SER A 2 -10.38 -50.89 63.23
N PRO A 3 -10.79 -49.65 63.55
CA PRO A 3 -10.81 -48.55 62.59
C PRO A 3 -9.43 -47.86 62.58
N MET A 4 -8.86 -47.71 61.38
CA MET A 4 -7.54 -47.14 61.17
C MET A 4 -7.61 -45.61 61.11
N LYS A 5 -6.71 -44.97 61.88
CA LYS A 5 -6.61 -43.53 62.14
C LYS A 5 -6.28 -42.72 60.87
N PHE A 6 -7.04 -41.66 60.60
CA PHE A 6 -6.63 -40.56 59.73
C PHE A 6 -5.85 -39.53 60.57
N CYS A 7 -4.56 -39.35 60.31
CA CYS A 7 -3.78 -38.24 60.83
C CYS A 7 -3.92 -37.02 59.90
N LEU A 8 -4.45 -35.93 60.46
CA LEU A 8 -4.38 -34.58 59.90
C LEU A 8 -2.90 -34.14 59.85
N ALA A 9 -2.40 -33.79 58.66
CA ALA A 9 -1.22 -32.94 58.52
C ALA A 9 -1.67 -31.61 57.93
N MET A 10 -1.71 -30.56 58.77
CA MET A 10 -1.84 -29.17 58.32
C MET A 10 -0.59 -28.81 57.51
N VAL A 11 -0.74 -28.71 56.19
CA VAL A 11 0.26 -28.06 55.34
C VAL A 11 -0.04 -26.56 55.36
N LEU A 12 0.76 -25.81 56.12
CA LEU A 12 0.89 -24.37 55.97
C LEU A 12 1.42 -24.08 54.56
N ILE A 13 0.53 -23.66 53.66
CA ILE A 13 0.94 -23.07 52.38
C ILE A 13 1.48 -21.67 52.70
N MET A 14 2.80 -21.56 52.88
CA MET A 14 3.47 -20.28 52.77
C MET A 14 3.24 -19.77 51.35
N PHE A 15 2.49 -18.68 51.20
CA PHE A 15 2.58 -17.83 50.02
C PHE A 15 3.99 -17.24 50.00
N ALA A 16 4.93 -17.98 49.39
CA ALA A 16 6.13 -17.36 48.86
C ALA A 16 5.66 -16.41 47.75
N THR A 17 5.56 -15.12 48.08
CA THR A 17 5.52 -14.06 47.09
C THR A 17 6.82 -14.15 46.30
N THR A 18 6.80 -14.92 45.22
CA THR A 18 7.82 -14.82 44.19
C THR A 18 7.70 -13.42 43.61
N THR A 19 8.56 -12.52 44.05
CA THR A 19 8.90 -11.30 43.33
C THR A 19 9.61 -11.72 42.04
N GLY A 20 8.84 -12.26 41.08
CA GLY A 20 9.30 -12.48 39.72
C GLY A 20 9.45 -11.12 39.07
N GLY A 21 10.65 -10.76 38.64
CA GLY A 21 10.90 -9.51 37.93
C GLY A 21 9.93 -9.37 36.77
N GLN A 22 9.07 -8.36 36.83
CA GLN A 22 8.06 -8.09 35.82
C GLN A 22 8.78 -7.58 34.56
N HIS A 23 8.71 -8.33 33.46
CA HIS A 23 9.24 -7.90 32.17
C HIS A 23 8.42 -6.73 31.62
N HIS A 24 9.05 -5.84 30.87
CA HIS A 24 8.36 -4.74 30.19
C HIS A 24 7.61 -5.27 28.96
N ARG A 25 6.29 -5.11 28.98
CA ARG A 25 5.41 -5.48 27.86
C ARG A 25 5.39 -4.33 26.85
N ILE A 26 5.55 -4.65 25.57
CA ILE A 26 5.65 -3.68 24.47
C ILE A 26 4.64 -4.02 23.38
N LEU A 27 3.98 -3.00 22.84
CA LEU A 27 3.27 -3.03 21.57
C LEU A 27 3.86 -1.97 20.63
N LEU A 28 4.12 -2.37 19.39
CA LEU A 28 4.66 -1.51 18.34
C LEU A 28 3.54 -1.11 17.36
N ASP A 29 3.35 0.18 17.10
CA ASP A 29 2.51 0.69 16.00
C ASP A 29 3.41 1.33 14.94
N THR A 30 3.32 0.84 13.69
CA THR A 30 4.34 1.02 12.65
C THR A 30 3.71 1.13 11.26
N ASP A 31 4.36 1.81 10.32
CA ASP A 31 3.95 1.86 8.92
C ASP A 31 4.86 0.97 8.02
N VAL A 32 5.79 0.24 8.63
CA VAL A 32 6.57 -0.86 8.03
C VAL A 32 7.43 -0.40 6.85
N ASP A 33 7.94 0.83 6.91
CA ASP A 33 9.02 1.28 6.05
C ASP A 33 10.37 0.68 6.50
N THR A 34 11.43 1.08 5.82
CA THR A 34 12.78 0.55 5.94
C THR A 34 13.33 0.76 7.34
N ASP A 35 13.12 1.95 7.90
CA ASP A 35 13.53 2.31 9.25
C ASP A 35 12.65 1.69 10.34
N ASP A 36 11.36 1.47 10.08
CA ASP A 36 10.51 0.66 10.97
C ASP A 36 10.98 -0.79 11.05
N VAL A 37 11.40 -1.38 9.93
CA VAL A 37 11.93 -2.74 9.89
C VAL A 37 13.16 -2.84 10.79
N PHE A 38 14.01 -1.81 10.81
CA PHE A 38 15.17 -1.75 11.71
C PHE A 38 14.73 -1.68 13.17
N ALA A 39 13.69 -0.90 13.48
CA ALA A 39 13.10 -0.81 14.81
C ALA A 39 12.53 -2.16 15.27
N LEU A 40 11.73 -2.82 14.44
CA LEU A 40 11.14 -4.12 14.72
C LEU A 40 12.22 -5.19 14.97
N LEU A 41 13.22 -5.29 14.09
CA LEU A 41 14.31 -6.27 14.25
C LEU A 41 15.16 -5.98 15.48
N TYR A 42 15.43 -4.70 15.80
CA TYR A 42 16.08 -4.32 17.04
C TYR A 42 15.30 -4.79 18.26
N LEU A 43 13.97 -4.55 18.31
CA LEU A 43 13.10 -4.99 19.41
C LEU A 43 13.05 -6.52 19.55
N LEU A 44 13.02 -7.26 18.44
CA LEU A 44 12.98 -8.73 18.43
C LEU A 44 14.28 -9.37 18.96
N LYS A 45 15.38 -8.63 18.95
CA LYS A 45 16.70 -9.07 19.41
C LYS A 45 16.94 -8.90 20.90
N LEU A 46 16.17 -8.04 21.56
CA LEU A 46 16.32 -7.75 22.97
C LEU A 46 16.09 -8.98 23.85
N ASN A 47 16.60 -8.91 25.09
CA ASN A 47 16.43 -9.96 26.07
C ASN A 47 14.94 -10.10 26.44
N LYS A 48 14.36 -11.26 26.12
CA LYS A 48 12.93 -11.55 26.31
C LYS A 48 12.49 -11.59 27.77
N SER A 49 13.42 -11.89 28.67
CA SER A 49 13.16 -11.86 30.12
C SER A 49 13.03 -10.43 30.65
N GLU A 50 13.46 -9.44 29.87
CA GLU A 50 13.42 -8.01 30.22
C GLU A 50 12.37 -7.26 29.38
N PHE A 51 12.31 -7.53 28.07
CA PHE A 51 11.42 -6.87 27.12
C PHE A 51 10.64 -7.88 26.29
N GLN A 52 9.31 -7.80 26.37
CA GLN A 52 8.41 -8.68 25.65
C GLN A 52 7.57 -7.87 24.66
N LEU A 53 7.96 -7.94 23.37
CA LEU A 53 7.10 -7.49 22.28
C LEU A 53 5.94 -8.49 22.10
N GLU A 54 4.71 -8.04 22.29
CA GLU A 54 3.50 -8.87 22.28
C GLU A 54 2.59 -8.63 21.07
N GLY A 55 2.66 -7.43 20.50
CA GLY A 55 1.81 -7.02 19.39
C GLY A 55 2.52 -6.03 18.46
N VAL A 56 2.16 -6.12 17.18
CA VAL A 56 2.51 -5.15 16.14
C VAL A 56 1.21 -4.69 15.49
N THR A 57 0.91 -3.40 15.49
CA THR A 57 -0.18 -2.81 14.72
C THR A 57 0.34 -2.02 13.54
N ILE A 58 -0.30 -2.18 12.39
CA ILE A 58 0.11 -1.52 11.16
C ILE A 58 -0.78 -0.31 10.93
N SER A 59 -0.17 0.87 10.88
CA SER A 59 -0.80 2.11 10.46
C SER A 59 -0.81 2.16 8.93
N ALA A 60 -2.00 2.24 8.33
CA ALA A 60 -2.14 2.24 6.87
C ALA A 60 -2.21 3.65 6.27
N ASN A 61 -2.16 4.69 7.12
CA ASN A 61 -2.49 6.06 6.76
C ASN A 61 -1.20 6.86 6.50
N ALA A 62 -0.36 6.41 5.57
CA ALA A 62 0.77 7.16 5.01
C ALA A 62 1.51 6.33 3.95
N TRP A 63 2.66 5.76 4.30
CA TRP A 63 3.63 5.12 3.40
C TRP A 63 3.26 3.67 3.04
N THR A 64 2.38 3.03 3.80
CA THR A 64 2.20 1.58 3.73
C THR A 64 1.17 1.10 2.72
N ASN A 65 1.51 0.01 2.01
CA ASN A 65 0.53 -0.88 1.39
C ASN A 65 0.26 -2.08 2.32
N VAL A 66 -0.87 -2.12 3.03
CA VAL A 66 -1.02 -3.03 4.18
C VAL A 66 -0.99 -4.51 3.84
N GLY A 67 -1.56 -4.95 2.72
CA GLY A 67 -1.47 -6.36 2.31
C GLY A 67 -0.03 -6.83 2.12
N HIS A 68 0.87 -5.94 1.67
CA HIS A 68 2.31 -6.21 1.61
C HIS A 68 2.95 -6.20 2.99
N ALA A 69 2.64 -5.19 3.79
CA ALA A 69 3.22 -4.98 5.13
C ALA A 69 2.88 -6.11 6.11
N VAL A 70 1.61 -6.57 6.17
CA VAL A 70 1.22 -7.71 7.03
C VAL A 70 2.04 -8.95 6.69
N ASN A 71 2.15 -9.25 5.40
CA ASN A 71 2.90 -10.42 4.97
C ASN A 71 4.42 -10.25 5.21
N GLN A 72 4.94 -9.01 5.17
CA GLN A 72 6.33 -8.71 5.52
C GLN A 72 6.60 -8.94 7.01
N VAL A 73 5.74 -8.40 7.88
CA VAL A 73 5.82 -8.62 9.32
C VAL A 73 5.71 -10.12 9.62
N TYR A 74 4.79 -10.85 8.98
CA TYR A 74 4.70 -12.32 9.15
C TYR A 74 5.96 -13.07 8.73
N ASP A 75 6.59 -12.71 7.62
CA ASP A 75 7.81 -13.39 7.18
C ASP A 75 9.01 -13.03 8.09
N ILE A 76 9.08 -11.79 8.61
CA ILE A 76 10.08 -11.38 9.63
C ILE A 76 9.85 -12.13 10.95
N LEU A 77 8.61 -12.19 11.44
CA LEU A 77 8.27 -12.91 12.67
C LEU A 77 8.56 -14.40 12.54
N TYR A 78 8.22 -15.00 11.40
CA TYR A 78 8.55 -16.38 11.11
C TYR A 78 10.07 -16.59 11.12
N MET A 79 10.83 -15.70 10.46
CA MET A 79 12.30 -15.74 10.46
C MET A 79 12.88 -15.71 11.88
N MET A 80 12.35 -14.83 12.73
CA MET A 80 12.79 -14.67 14.12
C MET A 80 12.22 -15.74 15.07
N GLY A 81 11.37 -16.64 14.56
CA GLY A 81 10.69 -17.65 15.37
C GLY A 81 9.75 -17.06 16.41
N ARG A 82 9.09 -15.95 16.05
CA ARG A 82 8.20 -15.13 16.88
C ARG A 82 6.78 -15.04 16.33
N ASP A 83 6.26 -16.17 15.85
CA ASP A 83 4.87 -16.28 15.41
C ASP A 83 3.85 -16.09 16.55
N ASP A 84 4.31 -16.04 17.81
CA ASP A 84 3.52 -15.69 18.99
C ASP A 84 3.04 -14.23 19.00
N ILE A 85 3.73 -13.33 18.28
CA ILE A 85 3.39 -11.91 18.27
C ILE A 85 2.13 -11.66 17.45
N ALA A 86 1.15 -11.01 18.07
CA ALA A 86 -0.08 -10.60 17.40
C ALA A 86 0.20 -9.52 16.36
N VAL A 87 -0.46 -9.57 15.21
CA VAL A 87 -0.34 -8.53 14.18
C VAL A 87 -1.73 -8.04 13.82
N GLY A 88 -1.96 -6.75 14.04
CA GLY A 88 -3.19 -6.06 13.70
C GLY A 88 -2.96 -5.06 12.58
N MET A 89 -3.98 -4.80 11.77
CA MET A 89 -3.96 -3.72 10.77
C MET A 89 -5.20 -2.86 10.87
N GLY A 90 -5.32 -1.79 10.10
CA GLY A 90 -6.56 -1.01 10.04
C GLY A 90 -7.85 -1.85 9.97
N GLY A 91 -8.98 -1.22 10.26
CA GLY A 91 -10.25 -1.91 10.29
C GLY A 91 -11.32 -1.23 9.44
N GLU A 92 -12.24 -2.06 8.96
CA GLU A 92 -13.40 -1.72 8.14
C GLU A 92 -14.57 -1.13 8.94
N GLY A 93 -14.33 -0.58 10.12
CA GLY A 93 -15.32 0.23 10.82
C GLY A 93 -15.55 1.57 10.12
N GLY A 94 -16.54 2.32 10.59
CA GLY A 94 -16.75 3.72 10.17
C GLY A 94 -16.96 4.65 11.36
N ILE A 95 -16.86 5.94 11.11
CA ILE A 95 -17.22 6.98 12.08
C ILE A 95 -18.49 7.67 11.61
N LEU A 96 -19.53 7.66 12.45
CA LEU A 96 -20.81 8.30 12.16
C LEU A 96 -20.67 9.84 12.09
N PRO A 97 -21.60 10.55 11.43
CA PRO A 97 -21.55 12.02 11.33
C PRO A 97 -21.52 12.74 12.69
N ASN A 98 -22.08 12.14 13.74
CA ASN A 98 -22.03 12.68 15.10
C ASN A 98 -20.70 12.41 15.84
N GLY A 99 -19.74 11.71 15.21
CA GLY A 99 -18.46 11.33 15.81
C GLY A 99 -18.46 10.01 16.58
N THR A 100 -19.55 9.23 16.55
CA THR A 100 -19.55 7.89 17.16
C THR A 100 -18.63 6.97 16.36
N ILE A 101 -17.60 6.44 17.03
CA ILE A 101 -16.65 5.49 16.47
C ILE A 101 -17.27 4.09 16.59
N LEU A 102 -17.46 3.40 15.46
CA LEU A 102 -17.96 2.02 15.46
C LEU A 102 -16.83 1.02 15.78
N PRO A 103 -17.14 -0.26 16.06
CA PRO A 103 -16.11 -1.28 16.23
C PRO A 103 -15.22 -1.42 14.99
N ASN A 104 -13.97 -1.83 15.21
CA ASN A 104 -12.99 -2.11 14.15
C ASN A 104 -12.73 -0.93 13.21
N VAL A 105 -12.80 0.33 13.66
CA VAL A 105 -12.41 1.48 12.81
C VAL A 105 -10.90 1.58 12.72
N GLY A 106 -10.39 1.97 11.54
CA GLY A 106 -9.17 2.77 11.46
C GLY A 106 -8.19 2.34 10.38
N GLY A 107 -7.05 3.00 10.40
CA GLY A 107 -5.86 2.58 9.68
C GLY A 107 -5.65 3.29 8.36
N TYR A 108 -6.63 3.39 7.45
CA TYR A 108 -6.35 3.85 6.07
C TYR A 108 -6.68 5.33 5.79
N LEU A 109 -7.78 5.87 6.35
CA LEU A 109 -8.11 7.29 6.24
C LEU A 109 -7.78 7.98 7.57
N SER A 110 -7.40 9.25 7.50
CA SER A 110 -7.29 10.09 8.68
C SER A 110 -8.66 10.29 9.33
N ILE A 111 -8.71 10.53 10.65
CA ILE A 111 -9.96 10.65 11.41
C ILE A 111 -10.89 11.75 10.83
N ILE A 112 -10.30 12.80 10.23
CA ILE A 112 -11.06 13.88 9.59
C ILE A 112 -11.77 13.45 8.30
N GLU A 113 -11.18 12.54 7.53
CA GLU A 113 -11.75 11.97 6.30
C GLU A 113 -12.59 10.70 6.57
N GLN A 114 -12.42 10.07 7.74
CA GLN A 114 -13.06 8.79 8.05
C GLN A 114 -14.59 8.95 8.23
N GLY A 115 -15.35 8.30 7.35
CA GLY A 115 -16.81 8.22 7.40
C GLY A 115 -17.32 6.79 7.54
N MET A 116 -18.56 6.55 7.10
CA MET A 116 -19.18 5.22 7.00
C MET A 116 -18.83 4.49 5.70
N THR A 117 -18.37 5.23 4.69
CA THR A 117 -17.97 4.70 3.39
C THR A 117 -16.59 4.07 3.45
N THR A 118 -16.32 3.18 2.51
CA THR A 118 -14.97 2.65 2.23
C THR A 118 -14.13 3.58 1.38
N THR A 119 -14.72 4.66 0.88
CA THR A 119 -14.08 5.62 -0.04
C THR A 119 -13.78 6.91 0.72
N GLY A 120 -12.73 7.62 0.30
CA GLY A 120 -12.31 8.84 0.99
C GLY A 120 -11.17 9.55 0.29
N GLY A 121 -10.97 10.83 0.64
CA GLY A 121 -9.91 11.64 0.06
C GLY A 121 -8.50 11.16 0.44
N CYS A 122 -7.50 11.83 -0.12
CA CYS A 122 -6.09 11.56 0.16
C CYS A 122 -5.34 12.81 0.63
N ARG A 123 -6.02 13.84 1.17
CA ARG A 123 -5.46 15.18 1.44
C ARG A 123 -4.03 15.19 1.97
N TYR A 124 -3.73 14.36 2.98
CA TYR A 124 -2.39 14.26 3.59
C TYR A 124 -1.49 13.28 2.83
N ARG A 125 -2.05 12.19 2.32
CA ARG A 125 -1.32 11.18 1.52
C ARG A 125 -0.83 11.72 0.18
N GLN A 126 -1.38 12.81 -0.34
CA GLN A 126 -0.83 13.50 -1.52
C GLN A 126 0.63 13.92 -1.31
N ALA A 127 1.07 14.16 -0.07
CA ALA A 127 2.46 14.48 0.23
C ALA A 127 3.40 13.26 0.14
N ILE A 128 2.87 12.03 0.07
CA ILE A 128 3.68 10.82 0.00
C ILE A 128 4.14 10.61 -1.45
N PRO A 129 5.46 10.62 -1.73
CA PRO A 129 5.98 10.47 -3.09
C PRO A 129 5.77 9.05 -3.63
N LYS A 130 5.12 8.96 -4.80
CA LYS A 130 5.05 7.78 -5.66
C LYS A 130 6.17 7.89 -6.70
N GLY A 131 7.26 7.16 -6.51
CA GLY A 131 8.33 7.03 -7.49
C GLY A 131 7.85 6.44 -8.82
N ARG A 132 8.71 6.47 -9.85
CA ARG A 132 8.41 5.88 -11.18
C ARG A 132 8.05 4.39 -11.16
N ARG A 133 8.35 3.69 -10.06
CA ARG A 133 8.14 2.25 -9.89
C ARG A 133 7.22 1.92 -8.70
N GLY A 134 6.48 2.89 -8.17
CA GLY A 134 5.65 2.73 -6.98
C GLY A 134 6.11 3.56 -5.79
N LEU A 135 5.66 3.23 -4.58
CA LEU A 135 6.03 3.97 -3.37
C LEU A 135 7.53 3.81 -3.07
N LEU A 136 8.20 4.94 -2.82
CA LEU A 136 9.63 4.93 -2.50
C LEU A 136 9.87 4.16 -1.20
N ASP A 137 11.01 3.46 -1.12
CA ASP A 137 11.48 2.65 0.02
C ASP A 137 10.59 1.41 0.36
N ILE A 138 9.27 1.56 0.44
CA ILE A 138 8.28 0.51 0.76
C ILE A 138 8.25 -0.60 -0.30
N ASP A 139 8.09 -0.25 -1.58
CA ASP A 139 7.98 -1.25 -2.64
C ASP A 139 9.33 -1.95 -2.89
N THR A 140 10.44 -1.27 -2.56
CA THR A 140 11.78 -1.86 -2.53
C THR A 140 11.88 -2.93 -1.44
N ASN A 141 11.44 -2.64 -0.20
CA ASN A 141 11.42 -3.61 0.88
C ASN A 141 10.55 -4.82 0.57
N TYR A 142 9.41 -4.61 -0.11
CA TYR A 142 8.59 -5.73 -0.56
C TYR A 142 9.35 -6.67 -1.51
N GLY A 143 10.10 -6.12 -2.47
CA GLY A 143 10.98 -6.90 -3.35
C GLY A 143 12.07 -7.67 -2.59
N ILE A 144 12.72 -7.04 -1.60
CA ILE A 144 13.73 -7.68 -0.74
C ILE A 144 13.11 -8.81 0.07
N ARG A 145 11.96 -8.57 0.69
CA ARG A 145 11.19 -9.60 1.41
C ARG A 145 10.91 -10.80 0.52
N LYS A 146 10.41 -10.59 -0.70
CA LYS A 146 10.08 -11.68 -1.64
C LYS A 146 11.33 -12.44 -2.08
N ALA A 147 12.48 -11.77 -2.20
CA ALA A 147 13.74 -12.40 -2.56
C ALA A 147 14.39 -13.19 -1.41
N PHE A 148 14.36 -12.67 -0.18
CA PHE A 148 15.20 -13.18 0.91
C PHE A 148 14.45 -13.80 2.08
N LEU A 149 13.24 -13.34 2.40
CA LEU A 149 12.58 -13.78 3.63
C LEU A 149 11.89 -15.14 3.47
N PRO A 150 11.93 -15.98 4.52
CA PRO A 150 11.22 -17.24 4.55
C PRO A 150 9.72 -17.05 4.62
N GLN A 151 9.01 -17.87 3.84
CA GLN A 151 7.55 -17.85 3.82
C GLN A 151 6.99 -18.72 4.95
N GLY A 152 6.50 -18.06 6.00
CA GLY A 152 5.79 -18.71 7.10
C GLY A 152 4.39 -19.20 6.72
N ARG A 153 3.75 -19.96 7.63
CA ARG A 153 2.37 -20.44 7.44
C ARG A 153 1.32 -19.34 7.58
N ARG A 154 1.61 -18.29 8.36
CA ARG A 154 0.75 -17.11 8.49
C ARG A 154 0.69 -16.37 7.15
N LYS A 155 -0.48 -15.83 6.84
CA LYS A 155 -0.71 -15.02 5.63
C LYS A 155 -1.83 -14.03 5.85
N TYR A 156 -1.74 -12.89 5.16
CA TYR A 156 -2.82 -11.93 5.10
C TYR A 156 -4.11 -12.57 4.54
N THR A 157 -5.25 -12.22 5.11
CA THR A 157 -6.57 -12.58 4.57
C THR A 157 -7.57 -11.49 4.94
N PRO A 158 -8.20 -10.79 3.98
CA PRO A 158 -8.96 -9.56 4.23
C PRO A 158 -9.97 -9.59 5.38
N LEU A 159 -10.71 -10.69 5.59
CA LEU A 159 -11.71 -10.80 6.68
C LEU A 159 -11.28 -11.65 7.90
N GLN A 160 -10.10 -12.27 7.84
CA GLN A 160 -9.59 -13.10 8.96
C GLN A 160 -8.42 -12.42 9.67
N GLN A 161 -7.86 -11.37 9.06
CA GLN A 161 -6.82 -10.58 9.65
C GLN A 161 -7.36 -9.83 10.87
N ALA A 162 -6.66 -9.93 11.99
CA ALA A 162 -7.01 -9.17 13.18
C ALA A 162 -6.88 -7.67 12.91
N THR A 163 -7.80 -6.87 13.44
CA THR A 163 -7.71 -5.42 13.36
C THR A 163 -6.77 -4.88 14.44
N ALA A 164 -6.21 -3.70 14.23
CA ALA A 164 -5.36 -2.98 15.15
C ALA A 164 -6.12 -2.73 16.44
N GLN A 165 -7.42 -2.40 16.34
CA GLN A 165 -8.29 -2.24 17.51
C GLN A 165 -8.44 -3.53 18.30
N GLN A 166 -8.61 -4.68 17.65
CA GLN A 166 -8.67 -5.98 18.34
C GLN A 166 -7.37 -6.29 19.07
N VAL A 167 -6.21 -6.11 18.42
CA VAL A 167 -4.89 -6.36 19.03
C VAL A 167 -4.62 -5.38 20.18
N LEU A 168 -4.90 -4.09 20.00
CA LEU A 168 -4.74 -3.07 21.05
C LEU A 168 -5.61 -3.41 22.27
N ILE A 169 -6.90 -3.69 22.06
CA ILE A 169 -7.83 -4.04 23.15
C ILE A 169 -7.35 -5.30 23.87
N GLU A 170 -7.02 -6.37 23.15
CA GLU A 170 -6.56 -7.63 23.74
C GLU A 170 -5.30 -7.44 24.59
N LYS A 171 -4.25 -6.82 24.03
CA LYS A 171 -2.96 -6.69 24.70
C LYS A 171 -2.99 -5.68 25.85
N ILE A 172 -3.68 -4.56 25.69
CA ILE A 172 -3.78 -3.53 26.74
C ILE A 172 -4.70 -4.01 27.87
N SER A 173 -5.75 -4.79 27.59
CA SER A 173 -6.62 -5.33 28.66
C SER A 173 -5.92 -6.35 29.55
N ALA A 174 -4.87 -7.02 29.07
CA ALA A 174 -4.13 -8.02 29.83
C ALA A 174 -3.26 -7.44 30.97
N GLY A 175 -3.01 -6.13 30.99
CA GLY A 175 -2.26 -5.46 32.06
C GLY A 175 -1.42 -4.29 31.56
N PRO A 176 -0.56 -3.72 32.42
CA PRO A 176 0.33 -2.61 32.07
C PRO A 176 1.19 -2.91 30.83
N ILE A 177 1.27 -1.95 29.91
CA ILE A 177 2.02 -2.07 28.64
C ILE A 177 2.52 -0.71 28.17
N SER A 178 3.71 -0.68 27.56
CA SER A 178 4.26 0.49 26.88
C SER A 178 4.00 0.43 25.38
N LEU A 179 3.64 1.57 24.78
CA LEU A 179 3.41 1.70 23.35
C LEU A 179 4.61 2.40 22.70
N ILE A 180 5.13 1.82 21.62
CA ILE A 180 6.11 2.46 20.74
C ILE A 180 5.36 2.75 19.44
N VAL A 181 5.18 4.03 19.10
CA VAL A 181 4.38 4.50 17.99
C VAL A 181 5.30 5.23 17.02
N ILE A 182 5.64 4.53 15.95
CA ILE A 182 6.55 4.99 14.89
C ILE A 182 5.86 5.20 13.55
N GLY A 183 4.58 4.81 13.42
CA GLY A 183 3.73 5.20 12.30
C GLY A 183 2.74 6.31 12.65
N VAL A 184 1.85 6.62 11.70
CA VAL A 184 0.77 7.59 11.91
C VAL A 184 -0.20 7.14 13.00
N GLN A 185 -0.51 8.05 13.93
CA GLN A 185 -1.13 7.76 15.23
C GLN A 185 -2.63 7.42 15.19
N THR A 186 -3.22 7.22 14.01
CA THR A 186 -4.66 6.97 13.80
C THR A 186 -5.17 5.78 14.61
N ASN A 187 -4.44 4.66 14.61
CA ASN A 187 -4.82 3.45 15.36
C ASN A 187 -4.93 3.71 16.87
N ILE A 188 -3.92 4.39 17.43
CA ILE A 188 -3.82 4.68 18.86
C ILE A 188 -4.88 5.71 19.26
N ALA A 189 -5.08 6.76 18.47
CA ALA A 189 -6.12 7.77 18.74
C ALA A 189 -7.52 7.15 18.79
N ILE A 190 -7.88 6.33 17.79
CA ILE A 190 -9.17 5.63 17.75
C ILE A 190 -9.34 4.74 18.98
N PHE A 191 -8.30 3.99 19.36
CA PHE A 191 -8.33 3.14 20.54
C PHE A 191 -8.59 3.97 21.81
N LEU A 192 -7.86 5.07 22.00
CA LEU A 192 -7.98 5.94 23.18
C LEU A 192 -9.33 6.65 23.26
N MET A 193 -9.91 7.02 22.13
CA MET A 193 -11.22 7.67 22.05
C MET A 193 -12.36 6.68 22.33
N ASN A 194 -12.25 5.43 21.86
CA ASN A 194 -13.30 4.43 21.99
C ASN A 194 -13.19 3.60 23.28
N ASN A 195 -11.99 3.45 23.85
CA ASN A 195 -11.73 2.65 25.04
C ASN A 195 -11.06 3.45 26.17
N PRO A 196 -11.67 4.57 26.64
CA PRO A 196 -11.04 5.44 27.64
C PRO A 196 -10.74 4.72 28.97
N HIS A 197 -11.50 3.68 29.32
CA HIS A 197 -11.31 2.88 30.53
C HIS A 197 -10.02 2.03 30.51
N LEU A 198 -9.43 1.77 29.33
CA LEU A 198 -8.19 1.01 29.17
C LEU A 198 -6.94 1.89 29.20
N LYS A 199 -7.08 3.22 29.16
CA LYS A 199 -5.94 4.17 29.22
C LYS A 199 -5.03 3.93 30.41
N LYS A 200 -5.60 3.56 31.55
CA LYS A 200 -4.87 3.26 32.79
C LYS A 200 -3.87 2.10 32.69
N ASN A 201 -4.03 1.23 31.69
CA ASN A 201 -3.12 0.12 31.45
C ASN A 201 -1.98 0.50 30.50
N VAL A 202 -2.01 1.70 29.90
CA VAL A 202 -0.90 2.20 29.09
C VAL A 202 0.06 2.95 30.01
N GLU A 203 1.23 2.38 30.25
CA GLU A 203 2.23 2.97 31.16
C GLU A 203 2.89 4.20 30.56
N HIS A 204 3.24 4.10 29.27
CA HIS A 204 3.99 5.13 28.56
C HIS A 204 3.78 5.00 27.05
N ILE A 205 3.79 6.13 26.33
CA ILE A 205 3.78 6.18 24.86
C ILE A 205 5.06 6.86 24.37
N TYR A 206 5.85 6.14 23.59
CA TYR A 206 7.03 6.66 22.90
C TYR A 206 6.67 6.92 21.44
N ILE A 207 6.83 8.15 20.99
CA ILE A 207 6.35 8.60 19.68
C ILE A 207 7.55 9.04 18.83
N MET A 208 7.72 8.46 17.65
CA MET A 208 8.51 9.09 16.60
C MET A 208 7.59 10.07 15.86
N GLY A 209 8.01 11.34 15.80
CA GLY A 209 7.33 12.30 14.96
C GLY A 209 7.40 13.73 15.46
N GLY A 210 6.97 14.65 14.60
CA GLY A 210 6.98 16.08 14.86
C GLY A 210 8.36 16.72 14.69
N GLY A 211 8.35 18.06 14.65
CA GLY A 211 9.54 18.89 14.69
C GLY A 211 9.25 20.11 15.55
N VAL A 212 9.86 20.16 16.73
CA VAL A 212 9.52 21.16 17.78
C VAL A 212 10.43 22.38 17.65
N ARG A 213 11.73 22.14 17.53
CA ARG A 213 12.78 23.14 17.30
C ARG A 213 13.78 22.69 16.24
N SER A 214 13.46 21.61 15.52
CA SER A 214 14.33 21.07 14.47
C SER A 214 14.84 22.16 13.53
N ARG A 215 16.12 22.04 13.20
CA ARG A 215 16.78 22.82 12.14
C ARG A 215 17.18 21.82 11.08
N ASN A 216 16.47 21.83 9.96
CA ASN A 216 16.69 20.82 8.92
C ASN A 216 18.12 20.97 8.34
N PRO A 217 18.98 19.93 8.37
CA PRO A 217 20.43 20.11 8.19
C PRO A 217 20.87 20.64 6.83
N THR A 218 20.17 20.33 5.74
CA THR A 218 20.31 20.93 4.40
C THR A 218 19.36 20.19 3.43
N CYS A 219 18.61 20.90 2.59
CA CYS A 219 17.63 20.31 1.68
C CYS A 219 18.07 20.31 0.19
N CYS A 220 19.13 21.06 -0.12
CA CYS A 220 19.86 20.96 -1.40
C CYS A 220 21.36 20.85 -1.07
N PRO A 221 22.06 19.80 -1.52
CA PRO A 221 23.51 19.75 -1.40
C PRO A 221 24.19 20.72 -2.37
N GLN A 222 25.48 20.98 -2.14
CA GLN A 222 26.26 22.01 -2.82
C GLN A 222 26.34 21.85 -4.35
N ASN A 223 26.09 20.64 -4.89
CA ASN A 223 26.19 20.30 -6.32
C ASN A 223 24.85 19.89 -6.96
N ALA A 224 23.71 20.25 -6.38
CA ALA A 224 22.41 19.88 -6.96
C ALA A 224 22.15 20.57 -8.31
N SER A 225 21.38 19.90 -9.19
CA SER A 225 20.99 20.43 -10.50
C SER A 225 20.31 21.81 -10.40
N SER A 226 20.24 22.56 -11.50
CA SER A 226 19.58 23.87 -11.57
C SER A 226 18.08 23.87 -11.19
N SER A 227 17.47 22.70 -10.96
CA SER A 227 16.12 22.54 -10.41
C SER A 227 16.07 22.47 -8.88
N CYS A 228 17.17 22.17 -8.18
CA CYS A 228 17.24 22.26 -6.72
C CYS A 228 17.57 23.70 -6.34
N VAL A 229 16.54 24.49 -6.08
CA VAL A 229 16.73 25.84 -5.55
C VAL A 229 16.85 25.72 -4.02
N PRO A 230 17.96 26.13 -3.36
CA PRO A 230 18.14 26.06 -1.91
C PRO A 230 17.24 27.05 -1.13
N LYS A 231 15.92 26.87 -1.23
CA LYS A 231 14.87 27.68 -0.56
C LYS A 231 14.12 26.90 0.54
N GLN A 232 14.43 25.61 0.72
CA GLN A 232 13.70 24.67 1.58
C GLN A 232 14.38 24.36 2.92
N CYS A 233 15.45 25.08 3.28
CA CYS A 233 16.25 24.78 4.47
C CYS A 233 15.87 25.69 5.66
N GLY A 234 15.76 25.10 6.85
CA GLY A 234 15.73 25.83 8.12
C GLY A 234 14.38 25.90 8.86
N ASP A 235 13.32 25.27 8.34
CA ASP A 235 12.06 25.10 9.09
C ASP A 235 12.02 23.77 9.85
N ARG A 236 11.01 23.63 10.71
CA ARG A 236 10.92 22.55 11.71
C ARG A 236 10.49 21.19 11.13
N GLY A 237 9.86 21.16 9.96
CA GLY A 237 9.28 19.95 9.36
C GLY A 237 10.17 19.22 8.35
N ASN A 238 9.73 18.03 7.91
CA ASN A 238 10.36 17.22 6.85
C ASN A 238 9.46 16.94 5.62
N LEU A 239 8.29 17.61 5.50
CA LEU A 239 7.40 17.49 4.33
C LEU A 239 7.98 18.16 3.06
N PHE A 240 9.07 17.62 2.52
CA PHE A 240 9.77 18.20 1.37
C PHE A 240 8.90 18.32 0.11
N THR A 241 7.95 17.39 -0.09
CA THR A 241 6.99 17.38 -1.22
C THR A 241 5.91 18.45 -1.12
N ASN A 242 5.64 18.96 0.09
CA ASN A 242 4.54 19.88 0.36
C ASN A 242 5.01 21.18 1.07
N TYR A 243 6.31 21.44 1.06
CA TYR A 243 6.95 22.55 1.78
C TYR A 243 6.34 23.93 1.43
N LYS A 244 5.90 24.12 0.18
CA LYS A 244 5.29 25.39 -0.27
C LYS A 244 3.95 25.70 0.39
N ALA A 245 3.24 24.68 0.87
CA ALA A 245 1.98 24.84 1.59
C ALA A 245 2.18 24.70 3.10
N ASN A 246 3.02 23.75 3.53
CA ASN A 246 3.26 23.42 4.93
C ASN A 246 4.73 23.03 5.19
N PRO A 247 5.57 23.98 5.63
CA PRO A 247 6.98 23.72 5.95
C PRO A 247 7.23 23.23 7.39
N TYR A 248 6.19 23.10 8.21
CA TYR A 248 6.32 22.91 9.67
C TYR A 248 6.13 21.48 10.13
N ALA A 249 5.39 20.70 9.36
CA ALA A 249 4.94 19.39 9.80
C ALA A 249 5.93 18.26 9.47
N GLU A 250 5.76 17.16 10.19
CA GLU A 250 6.49 15.92 10.01
C GLU A 250 5.50 14.85 9.52
N PHE A 251 5.93 13.92 8.66
CA PHE A 251 5.06 12.92 7.99
C PHE A 251 4.14 12.14 8.95
N ASN A 252 4.65 11.59 10.05
CA ASN A 252 3.85 10.80 11.00
C ASN A 252 2.77 11.62 11.71
N ILE A 253 3.04 12.89 11.99
CA ILE A 253 2.04 13.81 12.57
C ILE A 253 1.10 14.36 11.48
N PHE A 254 1.61 14.63 10.28
CA PHE A 254 0.85 15.18 9.16
C PHE A 254 -0.16 14.20 8.57
N GLY A 255 0.13 12.90 8.61
CA GLY A 255 -0.79 11.86 8.12
C GLY A 255 -2.15 11.87 8.82
N ASP A 256 -2.18 12.26 10.11
CA ASP A 256 -3.41 12.49 10.86
C ASP A 256 -3.19 13.45 12.04
N PRO A 257 -3.23 14.78 11.80
CA PRO A 257 -2.93 15.77 12.83
C PRO A 257 -3.90 15.70 14.01
N PHE A 258 -5.17 15.36 13.75
CA PHE A 258 -6.17 15.21 14.80
C PHE A 258 -5.90 13.96 15.65
N ALA A 259 -5.54 12.83 15.05
CA ALA A 259 -5.12 11.66 15.82
C ALA A 259 -3.90 11.96 16.68
N ALA A 260 -2.87 12.60 16.12
CA ALA A 260 -1.67 12.97 16.88
C ALA A 260 -1.99 13.90 18.05
N TYR A 261 -2.90 14.86 17.85
CA TYR A 261 -3.44 15.68 18.94
C TYR A 261 -4.11 14.84 20.02
N GLN A 262 -4.98 13.89 19.66
CA GLN A 262 -5.68 13.03 20.63
C GLN A 262 -4.74 12.15 21.46
N VAL A 263 -3.67 11.63 20.84
CA VAL A 263 -2.66 10.82 21.54
C VAL A 263 -1.82 11.70 22.46
N ILE A 264 -1.31 12.84 21.96
CA ILE A 264 -0.48 13.76 22.76
C ILE A 264 -1.25 14.36 23.94
N HIS A 265 -2.54 14.63 23.78
CA HIS A 265 -3.42 15.13 24.83
C HIS A 265 -4.14 14.03 25.63
N SER A 266 -3.68 12.78 25.54
CA SER A 266 -4.37 11.63 26.14
C SER A 266 -4.36 11.59 27.68
N GLY A 267 -3.42 12.28 28.31
CA GLY A 267 -3.13 12.24 29.75
C GLY A 267 -2.18 11.11 30.17
N ILE A 268 -1.75 10.27 29.22
CA ILE A 268 -0.75 9.21 29.44
C ILE A 268 0.66 9.84 29.41
N PRO A 269 1.65 9.32 30.16
CA PRO A 269 3.04 9.76 30.02
C PRO A 269 3.57 9.58 28.60
N ILE A 270 4.15 10.64 28.03
CA ILE A 270 4.64 10.64 26.64
C ILE A 270 6.11 11.01 26.59
N THR A 271 6.84 10.28 25.76
CA THR A 271 8.15 10.69 25.26
C THR A 271 8.10 10.88 23.75
N LEU A 272 8.32 12.11 23.31
CA LEU A 272 8.43 12.46 21.90
C LEU A 272 9.89 12.35 21.46
N VAL A 273 10.13 11.67 20.35
CA VAL A 273 11.41 11.62 19.63
C VAL A 273 11.20 12.34 18.29
N PRO A 274 11.28 13.68 18.29
CA PRO A 274 11.03 14.48 17.09
C PRO A 274 12.25 14.56 16.18
N LEU A 275 12.07 15.23 15.04
CA LEU A 275 13.13 15.60 14.11
C LEU A 275 14.30 16.32 14.78
N ASP A 276 14.05 17.04 15.88
CA ASP A 276 15.09 17.71 16.67
C ASP A 276 16.21 16.74 17.07
N ALA A 277 15.85 15.55 17.54
CA ALA A 277 16.80 14.53 17.93
C ALA A 277 17.24 13.67 16.75
N THR A 278 16.33 13.24 15.88
CA THR A 278 16.67 12.31 14.80
C THR A 278 17.56 12.96 13.74
N ASN A 279 17.45 14.27 13.51
CA ASN A 279 18.35 15.02 12.62
C ASN A 279 19.80 15.08 13.14
N THR A 280 20.05 14.64 14.37
CA THR A 280 21.39 14.57 14.97
C THR A 280 22.01 13.18 14.92
N ILE A 281 21.36 12.23 14.24
CA ILE A 281 21.83 10.84 14.02
C ILE A 281 21.68 10.40 12.55
N PRO A 282 22.35 11.08 11.60
CA PRO A 282 22.35 10.69 10.19
C PRO A 282 23.10 9.37 9.97
N ILE A 283 22.67 8.59 8.98
CA ILE A 283 23.45 7.44 8.49
C ILE A 283 24.70 7.97 7.78
N THR A 284 25.84 7.96 8.45
CA THR A 284 27.11 8.38 7.83
C THR A 284 27.74 7.26 7.02
N GLU A 285 28.72 7.61 6.18
CA GLU A 285 29.50 6.62 5.44
C GLU A 285 30.26 5.69 6.38
N GLU A 286 30.80 6.21 7.49
CA GLU A 286 31.47 5.42 8.52
C GLU A 286 30.53 4.41 9.17
N PHE A 287 29.33 4.84 9.57
CA PHE A 287 28.31 3.92 10.09
C PHE A 287 27.96 2.84 9.06
N PHE A 288 27.74 3.23 7.81
CA PHE A 288 27.40 2.29 6.74
C PHE A 288 28.49 1.22 6.55
N ASN A 289 29.75 1.63 6.51
CA ASN A 289 30.90 0.73 6.38
C ASN A 289 31.07 -0.19 7.60
N GLU A 290 30.82 0.31 8.80
CA GLU A 290 30.86 -0.52 10.02
C GLU A 290 29.68 -1.49 10.10
N PHE A 291 28.51 -1.09 9.63
CA PHE A 291 27.38 -1.99 9.51
C PHE A 291 27.65 -3.08 8.47
N GLU A 292 28.29 -2.75 7.33
CA GLU A 292 28.68 -3.75 6.34
C GLU A 292 29.56 -4.85 6.94
N LYS A 293 30.44 -4.50 7.88
CA LYS A 293 31.31 -5.45 8.61
C LYS A 293 30.59 -6.20 9.73
N SER A 294 29.43 -5.74 10.19
CA SER A 294 28.72 -6.22 11.39
C SER A 294 27.45 -7.01 11.04
N GLN A 295 27.55 -7.95 10.10
CA GLN A 295 26.42 -8.75 9.56
C GLN A 295 26.45 -10.23 10.00
N ASP A 296 26.88 -10.49 11.24
CA ASP A 296 27.08 -11.84 11.78
C ASP A 296 25.78 -12.67 11.89
N THR A 297 24.63 -12.00 11.86
CA THR A 297 23.30 -12.61 12.00
C THR A 297 22.44 -12.35 10.77
N TYR A 298 21.43 -13.18 10.54
CA TYR A 298 20.57 -13.05 9.35
C TYR A 298 19.76 -11.76 9.38
N GLU A 299 19.18 -11.39 10.52
CA GLU A 299 18.49 -10.12 10.67
C GLU A 299 19.39 -8.90 10.41
N ALA A 300 20.67 -8.94 10.80
CA ALA A 300 21.62 -7.88 10.51
C ALA A 300 21.90 -7.80 8.99
N GLN A 301 22.04 -8.94 8.31
CA GLN A 301 22.16 -9.01 6.84
C GLN A 301 20.92 -8.43 6.15
N TYR A 302 19.72 -8.74 6.66
CA TYR A 302 18.47 -8.21 6.11
C TYR A 302 18.37 -6.70 6.26
N CYS A 303 18.67 -6.18 7.46
CA CYS A 303 18.71 -4.74 7.71
C CYS A 303 19.71 -4.04 6.78
N PHE A 304 20.95 -4.53 6.70
CA PHE A 304 21.98 -3.92 5.85
C PHE A 304 21.62 -3.97 4.37
N LYS A 305 21.05 -5.08 3.87
CA LYS A 305 20.56 -5.16 2.49
C LYS A 305 19.45 -4.15 2.21
N SER A 306 18.51 -3.99 3.13
CA SER A 306 17.43 -3.00 3.00
C SER A 306 17.99 -1.58 2.97
N LEU A 307 18.94 -1.27 3.86
CA LEU A 307 19.67 0.01 3.86
C LEU A 307 20.44 0.25 2.56
N LYS A 308 21.14 -0.77 2.04
CA LYS A 308 21.90 -0.70 0.79
C LYS A 308 21.00 -0.45 -0.41
N MET A 309 19.81 -1.05 -0.45
CA MET A 309 18.84 -0.81 -1.52
C MET A 309 18.21 0.59 -1.42
N ALA A 310 17.88 1.05 -0.21
CA ALA A 310 17.44 2.43 0.03
C ALA A 310 18.49 3.45 -0.45
N LYS A 311 19.78 3.18 -0.15
CA LYS A 311 20.90 3.94 -0.70
C LYS A 311 20.90 3.95 -2.23
N MET A 312 20.82 2.79 -2.88
CA MET A 312 20.81 2.72 -4.35
C MET A 312 19.61 3.43 -4.97
N ALA A 313 18.42 3.33 -4.36
CA ALA A 313 17.22 4.04 -4.82
C ALA A 313 17.41 5.57 -4.74
N ARG A 314 18.02 6.07 -3.66
CA ARG A 314 18.27 7.49 -3.43
C ARG A 314 19.52 8.04 -4.15
N ASP A 315 20.50 7.21 -4.48
CA ASP A 315 21.70 7.64 -5.22
C ASP A 315 21.41 7.81 -6.73
N THR A 316 20.40 7.11 -7.28
CA THR A 316 19.87 7.45 -8.63
C THR A 316 19.22 8.83 -8.68
N TRP A 317 19.00 9.44 -7.52
CA TRP A 317 18.30 10.70 -7.36
C TRP A 317 19.21 11.92 -7.21
N LEU A 318 20.54 11.82 -6.97
CA LEU A 318 21.60 12.86 -7.09
C LEU A 318 22.91 12.46 -6.34
N ASP A 319 24.05 13.07 -6.71
CA ASP A 319 25.42 12.94 -6.15
C ASP A 319 25.55 12.66 -4.63
N ASN A 320 25.76 11.39 -4.23
CA ASN A 320 26.09 10.96 -2.84
C ASN A 320 25.16 11.53 -1.73
N GLN A 321 23.89 11.85 -2.04
CA GLN A 321 22.98 12.51 -1.10
C GLN A 321 22.46 11.61 0.02
N PHE A 322 22.61 10.29 -0.10
CA PHE A 322 22.10 9.35 0.90
C PHE A 322 22.64 9.63 2.30
N TYR A 323 23.96 9.83 2.43
CA TYR A 323 24.61 10.04 3.73
C TYR A 323 24.31 11.38 4.39
N THR A 324 23.71 12.32 3.64
CA THR A 324 23.36 13.66 4.15
C THR A 324 21.87 13.82 4.42
N SER A 325 21.03 12.85 4.04
CA SER A 325 19.56 12.98 4.06
C SER A 325 18.80 11.80 4.67
N TYR A 326 19.47 10.70 5.01
CA TYR A 326 18.86 9.53 5.65
C TYR A 326 19.28 9.41 7.11
N PHE A 327 18.33 9.20 8.02
CA PHE A 327 18.59 9.22 9.47
C PHE A 327 18.05 7.95 10.16
N MET A 328 18.55 7.63 11.35
CA MET A 328 17.93 6.60 12.20
C MET A 328 16.73 7.19 12.91
N TRP A 329 15.57 7.25 12.25
CA TRP A 329 14.34 7.75 12.88
C TRP A 329 13.77 6.72 13.86
N ASP A 330 13.12 5.69 13.35
CA ASP A 330 12.29 4.78 14.14
C ASP A 330 13.07 3.84 15.05
N SER A 331 14.20 3.34 14.55
CA SER A 331 15.07 2.50 15.36
C SER A 331 15.63 3.29 16.55
N PHE A 332 16.04 4.55 16.36
CA PHE A 332 16.51 5.41 17.45
C PHE A 332 15.40 5.64 18.48
N THR A 333 14.16 5.85 18.03
CA THR A 333 12.99 5.94 18.93
C THR A 333 12.83 4.68 19.77
N SER A 334 12.97 3.50 19.16
CA SER A 334 12.97 2.22 19.90
C SER A 334 14.13 2.14 20.90
N GLY A 335 15.33 2.58 20.53
CA GLY A 335 16.47 2.70 21.44
C GLY A 335 16.17 3.59 22.64
N VAL A 336 15.62 4.78 22.39
CA VAL A 336 15.23 5.75 23.43
C VAL A 336 14.18 5.13 24.36
N ALA A 337 13.16 4.46 23.82
CA ALA A 337 12.14 3.78 24.62
C ALA A 337 12.74 2.72 25.55
N ILE A 338 13.58 1.85 25.01
CA ILE A 338 14.25 0.76 25.74
C ILE A 338 15.16 1.29 26.85
N SER A 339 15.96 2.32 26.56
CA SER A 339 16.83 2.93 27.57
C SER A 339 16.03 3.61 28.69
N SER A 340 14.91 4.26 28.34
CA SER A 340 14.03 4.90 29.31
C SER A 340 13.36 3.86 30.22
N MET A 341 12.83 2.76 29.67
CA MET A 341 12.23 1.68 30.46
C MET A 341 13.22 1.05 31.45
N ARG A 342 14.45 0.73 30.99
CA ARG A 342 15.55 0.23 31.85
C ARG A 342 15.87 1.12 33.04
N ASN A 343 15.81 2.43 32.84
CA ASN A 343 16.20 3.43 33.84
C ASN A 343 15.00 4.05 34.57
N SER A 344 13.82 3.40 34.50
CA SER A 344 12.57 3.89 35.10
C SER A 344 12.26 5.35 34.72
N ASN A 345 12.51 5.73 33.46
CA ASN A 345 12.33 7.06 32.90
C ASN A 345 13.15 8.19 33.57
N LYS A 346 14.19 7.87 34.36
CA LYS A 346 15.04 8.87 35.05
C LYS A 346 16.18 9.40 34.19
N LYS A 347 16.75 8.55 33.33
CA LYS A 347 17.88 8.88 32.46
C LYS A 347 17.73 8.12 31.14
N ASN A 348 18.19 8.73 30.06
CA ASN A 348 18.32 8.06 28.77
C ASN A 348 19.80 7.97 28.37
N GLU A 349 20.25 6.80 27.93
CA GLU A 349 21.64 6.56 27.52
C GLU A 349 21.95 7.11 26.13
N PHE A 350 20.94 7.23 25.28
CA PHE A 350 21.09 7.52 23.86
C PHE A 350 20.68 8.94 23.49
N ALA A 351 19.81 9.58 24.27
CA ALA A 351 19.30 10.91 24.00
C ALA A 351 19.45 11.87 25.20
N GLU A 352 19.64 13.15 24.88
CA GLU A 352 19.37 14.25 25.79
C GLU A 352 17.85 14.48 25.83
N MET A 353 17.31 14.67 27.03
CA MET A 353 15.86 14.72 27.26
C MET A 353 15.49 16.01 27.98
N GLU A 354 14.38 16.62 27.58
CA GLU A 354 13.88 17.85 28.17
C GLU A 354 12.34 17.87 28.22
N TYR A 355 11.77 18.40 29.31
CA TYR A 355 10.32 18.63 29.36
C TYR A 355 9.96 19.95 28.68
N ARG A 356 8.96 19.92 27.79
CA ARG A 356 8.42 21.11 27.13
C ARG A 356 6.90 21.07 27.05
N ASN A 357 6.30 22.25 27.03
CA ASN A 357 4.87 22.42 26.80
C ASN A 357 4.63 22.52 25.29
N ILE A 358 3.96 21.51 24.74
CA ILE A 358 3.72 21.42 23.30
C ILE A 358 2.25 21.19 22.99
N THR A 359 1.88 21.39 21.73
CA THR A 359 0.60 20.98 21.17
C THR A 359 0.76 20.62 19.69
N VAL A 360 -0.22 19.92 19.13
CA VAL A 360 -0.29 19.65 17.68
C VAL A 360 -1.30 20.62 17.07
N ILE A 361 -0.88 21.37 16.06
CA ILE A 361 -1.78 22.23 15.30
C ILE A 361 -2.59 21.36 14.34
N THR A 362 -3.91 21.33 14.50
CA THR A 362 -4.80 20.50 13.66
C THR A 362 -5.58 21.30 12.63
N SER A 363 -5.57 22.63 12.73
CA SER A 363 -6.26 23.54 11.80
C SER A 363 -5.66 24.95 11.90
N ASN A 364 -5.88 25.77 10.88
CA ASN A 364 -5.24 27.06 10.69
C ASN A 364 -6.19 28.22 10.99
N LYS A 365 -5.67 29.29 11.60
CA LYS A 365 -6.44 30.52 11.87
C LYS A 365 -6.88 31.21 10.56
N PRO A 366 -8.00 31.96 10.57
CA PRO A 366 -8.88 32.23 11.71
C PRO A 366 -9.79 31.05 12.08
N PHE A 367 -10.04 30.87 13.38
CA PHE A 367 -10.93 29.82 13.88
C PHE A 367 -12.40 30.24 13.79
N GLY A 368 -13.29 29.27 13.54
CA GLY A 368 -14.74 29.47 13.42
C GLY A 368 -15.22 29.82 12.01
N ILE A 369 -14.32 29.98 11.03
CA ILE A 369 -14.71 30.18 9.63
C ILE A 369 -15.02 28.82 9.00
N CYS A 370 -16.18 28.73 8.35
CA CYS A 370 -16.58 27.56 7.58
C CYS A 370 -16.31 27.86 6.10
N ASP A 371 -15.27 27.23 5.53
CA ASP A 371 -14.87 27.37 4.13
C ASP A 371 -14.95 26.05 3.35
N GLY A 372 -15.51 25.00 3.95
CA GLY A 372 -15.63 23.67 3.34
C GLY A 372 -14.39 22.77 3.52
N SER A 373 -13.31 23.27 4.13
CA SER A 373 -12.08 22.51 4.31
C SER A 373 -12.07 21.55 5.49
N ASN A 374 -13.00 21.72 6.44
CA ASN A 374 -12.97 21.06 7.74
C ASN A 374 -14.24 20.23 8.01
N PRO A 375 -14.23 18.95 7.59
CA PRO A 375 -15.34 18.00 7.78
C PRO A 375 -15.80 17.79 9.23
N PHE A 376 -15.03 18.22 10.24
CA PHE A 376 -15.51 18.18 11.62
C PHE A 376 -16.62 19.20 11.89
N PHE A 377 -16.75 20.25 11.08
CA PHE A 377 -17.70 21.34 11.29
C PHE A 377 -18.63 21.53 10.10
N ASP A 378 -18.13 21.39 8.88
CA ASP A 378 -18.86 21.75 7.66
C ASP A 378 -20.09 20.86 7.43
N GLY A 379 -21.25 21.49 7.15
CA GLY A 379 -22.51 20.78 6.89
C GLY A 379 -23.15 20.10 8.10
N LEU A 380 -22.58 20.24 9.31
CA LEU A 380 -23.05 19.58 10.52
C LEU A 380 -23.74 20.55 11.49
N LYS A 381 -24.92 20.14 12.01
CA LYS A 381 -25.62 20.88 13.07
C LYS A 381 -24.81 20.91 14.37
N VAL A 382 -24.23 19.76 14.72
CA VAL A 382 -23.33 19.57 15.87
C VAL A 382 -21.98 19.13 15.32
N PRO A 383 -20.88 19.83 15.62
CA PRO A 383 -19.56 19.41 15.18
C PRO A 383 -19.22 17.99 15.61
N LYS A 384 -18.54 17.24 14.73
CA LYS A 384 -18.10 15.87 14.99
C LYS A 384 -17.26 15.83 16.27
N PHE A 385 -17.43 14.79 17.08
CA PHE A 385 -16.78 14.63 18.39
C PHE A 385 -17.09 15.76 19.40
N ASN A 386 -18.18 16.51 19.20
CA ASN A 386 -18.56 17.66 20.02
C ASN A 386 -17.48 18.75 20.13
N LEU A 387 -16.70 18.93 19.06
CA LEU A 387 -15.67 19.96 19.01
C LEU A 387 -16.28 21.37 19.11
N LYS A 388 -15.57 22.29 19.78
CA LYS A 388 -16.06 23.66 20.01
C LYS A 388 -15.90 24.52 18.74
N LYS A 389 -16.99 25.15 18.29
CA LYS A 389 -16.95 26.20 17.26
C LYS A 389 -16.11 27.40 17.78
N GLY A 390 -15.24 27.94 16.94
CA GLY A 390 -14.27 28.97 17.33
C GLY A 390 -13.07 28.44 18.13
N GLY A 391 -13.01 27.13 18.43
CA GLY A 391 -11.87 26.49 19.07
C GLY A 391 -10.72 26.19 18.12
N VAL A 392 -9.59 25.69 18.66
CA VAL A 392 -8.33 25.44 17.92
C VAL A 392 -8.43 24.40 16.79
N HIS A 393 -9.52 23.63 16.75
CA HIS A 393 -9.80 22.66 15.70
C HIS A 393 -10.73 23.19 14.61
N SER A 394 -11.28 24.40 14.77
CA SER A 394 -12.35 24.96 13.91
C SER A 394 -11.84 25.93 12.84
N GLY A 395 -10.57 25.83 12.49
CA GLY A 395 -9.96 26.61 11.42
C GLY A 395 -9.98 25.91 10.07
N HIS A 396 -9.29 26.51 9.11
CA HIS A 396 -9.04 25.90 7.80
C HIS A 396 -8.14 24.67 7.95
N VAL A 397 -8.48 23.55 7.32
CA VAL A 397 -7.65 22.34 7.29
C VAL A 397 -7.15 22.13 5.89
N GLN A 398 -5.84 21.95 5.73
CA GLN A 398 -5.22 21.79 4.42
C GLN A 398 -5.93 20.70 3.59
N GLN A 399 -6.36 21.06 2.39
CA GLN A 399 -7.11 20.19 1.47
C GLN A 399 -6.19 19.38 0.53
N GLY A 400 -4.98 19.87 0.26
CA GLY A 400 -4.02 19.19 -0.61
C GLY A 400 -2.75 20.02 -0.88
N LEU A 401 -1.96 19.61 -1.88
CA LEU A 401 -0.68 20.25 -2.23
C LEU A 401 -0.84 21.65 -2.82
N LYS A 402 -1.94 21.88 -3.54
CA LYS A 402 -2.23 23.12 -4.29
C LYS A 402 -3.25 24.01 -3.59
N ASP A 403 -3.45 23.79 -2.30
CA ASP A 403 -4.41 24.53 -1.50
C ASP A 403 -4.08 26.03 -1.51
N GLN A 404 -4.97 26.82 -2.12
CA GLN A 404 -4.78 28.26 -2.28
C GLN A 404 -4.77 28.99 -0.94
N PHE A 405 -5.42 28.45 0.10
CA PHE A 405 -5.31 28.99 1.44
C PHE A 405 -3.88 28.82 1.94
N CYS A 406 -3.24 27.68 1.73
CA CYS A 406 -1.91 27.41 2.30
C CYS A 406 -0.77 28.12 1.56
N LEU A 407 -0.94 28.39 0.25
CA LEU A 407 0.09 28.94 -0.61
C LEU A 407 0.28 30.46 -0.43
N VAL A 408 1.54 30.91 -0.37
CA VAL A 408 1.91 32.33 -0.27
C VAL A 408 2.75 32.74 -1.49
N LYS A 409 2.32 33.76 -2.25
CA LYS A 409 3.07 34.28 -3.40
C LYS A 409 4.45 34.77 -2.94
N ASN A 410 5.50 34.07 -3.34
CA ASN A 410 6.91 34.34 -2.99
C ASN A 410 7.30 34.11 -1.52
N GLY A 411 6.56 33.29 -0.78
CA GLY A 411 6.82 33.00 0.62
C GLY A 411 6.82 31.51 0.97
N LYS A 412 7.08 31.25 2.26
CA LYS A 412 6.84 29.95 2.87
C LYS A 412 5.34 29.72 3.02
N GLY A 413 4.90 28.47 2.93
CA GLY A 413 3.50 28.12 3.14
C GLY A 413 3.01 28.52 4.53
N ARG A 414 1.73 28.91 4.62
CA ARG A 414 1.14 29.36 5.89
C ARG A 414 0.43 28.26 6.67
N CYS A 415 0.16 27.10 6.06
CA CYS A 415 -0.51 26.01 6.76
C CYS A 415 0.45 25.32 7.73
N GLN A 416 -0.12 24.85 8.84
CA GLN A 416 0.59 24.29 9.98
C GLN A 416 -0.05 22.99 10.46
N ASP A 417 -0.92 22.35 9.66
CA ASP A 417 -1.50 21.04 9.95
C ASP A 417 -0.39 20.06 10.32
N GLY A 418 -0.46 19.45 11.49
CA GLY A 418 0.54 18.51 11.99
C GLY A 418 1.82 19.16 12.55
N TYR A 419 1.86 20.48 12.70
CA TYR A 419 2.96 21.15 13.38
C TYR A 419 2.90 20.91 14.90
N THR A 420 3.97 20.32 15.46
CA THR A 420 4.20 20.22 16.90
C THR A 420 4.79 21.52 17.44
N SER A 421 3.93 22.43 17.88
CA SER A 421 4.33 23.76 18.36
C SER A 421 4.57 23.78 19.86
N GLU A 422 5.60 24.49 20.29
CA GLU A 422 5.72 24.94 21.69
C GLU A 422 4.71 26.04 21.96
N VAL A 423 4.00 25.94 23.08
CA VAL A 423 2.94 26.85 23.49
C VAL A 423 2.84 26.91 25.02
N ASP A 424 2.67 28.10 25.59
CA ASP A 424 2.56 28.30 27.05
C ASP A 424 1.11 28.47 27.54
N GLY A 425 0.13 28.01 26.75
CA GLY A 425 -1.30 28.19 27.02
C GLY A 425 -1.98 26.96 27.65
N PRO A 426 -3.27 27.08 28.00
CA PRO A 426 -4.07 25.98 28.57
C PRO A 426 -4.28 24.80 27.61
N ASN A 427 -4.00 24.99 26.32
CA ASN A 427 -4.10 23.97 25.28
C ASN A 427 -2.76 23.27 25.02
N SER A 428 -1.79 23.40 25.93
CA SER A 428 -0.49 22.74 25.88
C SER A 428 -0.44 21.56 26.84
N VAL A 429 0.41 20.59 26.53
CA VAL A 429 0.72 19.47 27.42
C VAL A 429 2.22 19.40 27.65
N LYS A 430 2.59 19.08 28.89
CA LYS A 430 3.98 18.89 29.27
C LYS A 430 4.44 17.50 28.83
N VAL A 431 5.32 17.45 27.85
CA VAL A 431 5.83 16.21 27.23
C VAL A 431 7.34 16.12 27.43
N LEU A 432 7.86 14.92 27.65
CA LEU A 432 9.30 14.67 27.65
C LEU A 432 9.78 14.54 26.20
N ILE A 433 10.75 15.34 25.78
CA ILE A 433 11.19 15.43 24.39
C ILE A 433 12.66 15.06 24.31
N ALA A 434 13.02 14.17 23.38
CA ALA A 434 14.41 13.97 22.99
C ALA A 434 14.88 15.16 22.16
N THR A 435 15.97 15.81 22.57
CA THR A 435 16.49 17.02 21.90
C THR A 435 17.69 16.73 21.02
N LYS A 436 18.48 15.69 21.35
CA LYS A 436 19.71 15.35 20.64
C LYS A 436 20.16 13.92 20.93
N ALA A 437 20.71 13.24 19.93
CA ALA A 437 21.40 11.96 20.10
C ALA A 437 22.78 12.17 20.74
N LYS A 438 23.06 11.41 21.80
CA LYS A 438 24.30 11.49 22.57
C LYS A 438 25.49 10.97 21.76
N PRO A 439 26.64 11.66 21.82
CA PRO A 439 27.87 11.18 21.20
C PRO A 439 28.29 9.86 21.85
N ASN A 440 29.01 9.03 21.10
CA ASN A 440 29.68 7.88 21.66
C ASN A 440 30.73 8.34 22.68
N GLN A 441 30.79 7.67 23.82
CA GLN A 441 31.77 7.97 24.86
C GLN A 441 33.20 7.70 24.38
N ASP A 442 33.37 6.76 23.44
CA ASP A 442 34.64 6.51 22.78
C ASP A 442 34.79 7.41 21.54
N VAL A 443 35.51 8.51 21.71
CA VAL A 443 35.75 9.54 20.67
C VAL A 443 36.58 8.98 19.49
N ARG A 444 37.26 7.84 19.66
CA ARG A 444 38.03 7.19 18.59
C ARG A 444 37.21 6.17 17.80
N SER A 445 35.99 5.86 18.25
CA SER A 445 35.13 4.91 17.55
C SER A 445 34.66 5.49 16.22
N PRO A 446 34.63 4.70 15.13
CA PRO A 446 34.01 5.12 13.86
C PRO A 446 32.49 5.32 13.99
N LEU A 447 31.88 4.83 15.07
CA LEU A 447 30.47 5.02 15.40
C LEU A 447 30.35 6.24 16.32
N ASP A 448 30.05 7.41 15.75
CA ASP A 448 30.06 8.69 16.46
C ASP A 448 28.89 8.87 17.47
N LYS A 449 27.84 8.03 17.38
CA LYS A 449 26.70 8.02 18.33
C LYS A 449 26.70 6.79 19.22
N GLN A 450 26.33 7.00 20.49
CA GLN A 450 26.18 5.92 21.46
C GLN A 450 25.14 4.89 21.00
N TYR A 451 24.06 5.35 20.35
CA TYR A 451 23.02 4.47 19.83
C TYR A 451 23.52 3.58 18.69
N PHE A 452 24.36 4.07 17.76
CA PHE A 452 24.90 3.24 16.67
C PHE A 452 25.66 2.02 17.21
N LYS A 453 26.50 2.24 18.23
CA LYS A 453 27.19 1.16 18.93
C LYS A 453 26.21 0.16 19.54
N SER A 454 25.17 0.64 20.22
CA SER A 454 24.13 -0.22 20.79
C SER A 454 23.39 -1.02 19.72
N PHE A 455 22.94 -0.36 18.66
CA PHE A 455 22.17 -0.95 17.57
C PHE A 455 22.94 -2.09 16.90
N LEU A 456 24.18 -1.84 16.47
CA LEU A 456 25.02 -2.87 15.85
C LEU A 456 25.34 -4.00 16.84
N ASN A 457 25.60 -3.69 18.10
CA ASN A 457 25.85 -4.71 19.13
C ASN A 457 24.63 -5.59 19.40
N VAL A 458 23.42 -5.05 19.39
CA VAL A 458 22.19 -5.82 19.59
C VAL A 458 21.91 -6.71 18.39
N LEU A 459 22.06 -6.19 17.16
CA LEU A 459 21.81 -6.99 15.96
C LEU A 459 22.81 -8.13 15.79
N LYS A 460 24.10 -7.92 16.11
CA LYS A 460 25.14 -8.94 15.93
C LYS A 460 25.18 -10.03 17.01
N GLN A 461 24.46 -9.85 18.13
CA GLN A 461 24.43 -10.85 19.20
C GLN A 461 23.87 -12.18 18.69
N PRO A 462 24.45 -13.35 19.01
CA PRO A 462 23.88 -14.64 18.60
C PRO A 462 22.54 -14.98 19.28
N GLN A 463 22.27 -14.38 20.44
CA GLN A 463 21.03 -14.59 21.17
C GLN A 463 19.84 -14.03 20.38
N ASN A 464 18.72 -14.76 20.36
CA ASN A 464 17.52 -14.39 19.60
C ASN A 464 17.75 -14.17 18.09
N SER A 465 18.82 -14.74 17.51
CA SER A 465 19.04 -14.65 16.07
C SER A 465 17.96 -15.36 15.25
N GLY A 466 17.77 -14.88 14.03
CA GLY A 466 16.91 -15.50 13.03
C GLY A 466 17.27 -16.97 12.82
N ARG A 467 16.25 -17.79 12.57
CA ARG A 467 16.39 -19.25 12.43
C ARG A 467 16.68 -19.70 10.99
N PHE A 468 16.77 -18.76 10.06
CA PHE A 468 16.78 -19.05 8.63
C PHE A 468 17.98 -18.43 7.96
N ASN A 469 18.81 -19.30 7.39
CA ASN A 469 19.90 -18.87 6.56
C ASN A 469 19.41 -18.52 5.15
N PHE A 470 19.42 -17.23 4.84
CA PHE A 470 19.00 -16.70 3.54
C PHE A 470 19.76 -17.31 2.36
N THR A 471 21.03 -17.69 2.55
CA THR A 471 21.86 -18.26 1.46
C THR A 471 21.50 -19.71 1.14
N THR A 472 20.73 -20.38 1.99
CA THR A 472 20.42 -21.81 1.87
C THR A 472 18.93 -22.13 1.87
N GLN A 473 18.06 -21.12 1.98
CA GLN A 473 16.61 -21.32 2.05
C GLN A 473 16.06 -22.13 0.85
N PHE A 474 16.79 -22.07 -0.26
CA PHE A 474 16.61 -22.91 -1.45
C PHE A 474 18.00 -23.17 -2.06
N PRO A 475 18.71 -24.24 -1.67
CA PRO A 475 20.07 -24.50 -2.18
C PRO A 475 20.11 -24.76 -3.69
N HIS A 476 18.94 -25.02 -4.29
CA HIS A 476 18.74 -25.16 -5.73
C HIS A 476 17.83 -24.07 -6.33
N TYR A 477 17.70 -22.91 -5.67
CA TYR A 477 17.12 -21.73 -6.30
C TYR A 477 18.03 -21.29 -7.44
N LYS A 478 17.79 -21.88 -8.60
CA LYS A 478 18.22 -21.34 -9.87
C LYS A 478 17.17 -20.32 -10.27
N GLU A 479 17.62 -19.17 -10.76
CA GLU A 479 16.76 -18.23 -11.49
C GLU A 479 16.31 -18.90 -12.80
N VAL A 480 15.45 -19.92 -12.69
CA VAL A 480 14.92 -20.65 -13.82
C VAL A 480 13.85 -19.78 -14.44
N THR A 481 13.97 -19.56 -15.74
CA THR A 481 12.92 -18.95 -16.54
C THR A 481 12.33 -19.99 -17.47
N TYR A 482 11.02 -19.94 -17.64
CA TYR A 482 10.27 -20.79 -18.54
C TYR A 482 9.90 -19.97 -19.77
N VAL A 483 10.65 -20.20 -20.84
CA VAL A 483 10.43 -19.54 -22.14
C VAL A 483 10.01 -20.61 -23.16
N PRO A 484 8.83 -20.48 -23.79
CA PRO A 484 8.41 -21.41 -24.84
C PRO A 484 9.22 -21.19 -26.13
N ASN A 485 9.48 -22.27 -26.86
CA ASN A 485 10.06 -22.19 -28.21
C ASN A 485 8.94 -22.18 -29.26
N PHE A 486 8.87 -21.09 -30.03
CA PHE A 486 7.88 -20.91 -31.10
C PHE A 486 8.47 -20.97 -32.52
N GLN A 487 9.73 -21.38 -32.71
CA GLN A 487 10.42 -21.35 -34.02
C GLN A 487 9.63 -22.01 -35.16
N ASN A 488 8.87 -23.08 -34.88
CA ASN A 488 8.09 -23.83 -35.87
C ASN A 488 6.59 -23.49 -35.86
N LYS A 489 6.17 -22.41 -35.20
CA LYS A 489 4.76 -21.97 -35.15
C LYS A 489 4.58 -20.63 -35.84
N THR A 490 3.56 -20.55 -36.70
CA THR A 490 3.07 -19.26 -37.19
C THR A 490 2.40 -18.51 -36.05
N LEU A 491 2.91 -17.34 -35.70
CA LEU A 491 2.34 -16.55 -34.61
C LEU A 491 1.08 -15.84 -35.07
N GLY A 492 0.06 -15.85 -34.20
CA GLY A 492 -1.22 -15.19 -34.44
C GLY A 492 -1.17 -13.68 -34.30
N LYS A 493 -2.35 -13.09 -34.08
CA LYS A 493 -2.50 -11.64 -33.99
C LYS A 493 -1.68 -11.07 -32.82
N PRO A 494 -0.78 -10.09 -33.04
CA PRO A 494 -0.01 -9.50 -31.95
C PRO A 494 -0.90 -8.63 -31.06
N VAL A 495 -0.88 -8.91 -29.76
CA VAL A 495 -1.73 -8.24 -28.76
C VAL A 495 -0.89 -7.68 -27.62
N VAL A 496 -1.20 -6.45 -27.19
CA VAL A 496 -0.82 -5.92 -25.87
C VAL A 496 -2.04 -5.94 -24.97
N PHE A 497 -1.87 -6.41 -23.74
CA PHE A 497 -2.92 -6.37 -22.73
C PHE A 497 -2.61 -5.28 -21.69
N ASP A 498 -3.38 -4.21 -21.69
CA ASP A 498 -3.33 -3.11 -20.72
C ASP A 498 -4.41 -3.34 -19.66
N MET A 499 -4.01 -3.41 -18.40
CA MET A 499 -4.86 -3.90 -17.32
C MET A 499 -4.56 -3.14 -16.04
N ASP A 500 -5.53 -2.98 -15.15
CA ASP A 500 -5.34 -2.34 -13.84
C ASP A 500 -5.23 -3.35 -12.69
N MET A 501 -5.03 -4.62 -13.05
CA MET A 501 -4.84 -5.76 -12.16
C MET A 501 -5.97 -5.96 -11.16
N SER A 502 -7.19 -5.64 -11.57
CA SER A 502 -8.39 -6.17 -10.98
C SER A 502 -8.37 -7.72 -10.94
N ILE A 503 -9.26 -8.33 -10.17
CA ILE A 503 -9.40 -9.79 -10.18
C ILE A 503 -9.94 -10.30 -11.54
N GLY A 504 -10.79 -9.53 -12.21
CA GLY A 504 -11.34 -9.86 -13.52
C GLY A 504 -10.24 -9.96 -14.57
N ASP A 505 -9.38 -8.97 -14.55
CA ASP A 505 -8.09 -8.87 -15.21
C ASP A 505 -7.17 -10.09 -15.05
N PHE A 506 -6.98 -10.58 -13.83
CA PHE A 506 -6.23 -11.81 -13.58
C PHE A 506 -6.85 -13.02 -14.30
N LEU A 507 -8.19 -13.12 -14.25
CA LEU A 507 -8.93 -14.20 -14.90
C LEU A 507 -8.93 -14.07 -16.44
N ALA A 508 -8.92 -12.84 -16.96
CA ALA A 508 -8.76 -12.51 -18.37
C ALA A 508 -7.35 -12.89 -18.86
N LEU A 509 -6.31 -12.60 -18.07
CA LEU A 509 -4.94 -12.99 -18.39
C LEU A 509 -4.79 -14.51 -18.46
N PHE A 510 -5.37 -15.26 -17.51
CA PHE A 510 -5.41 -16.73 -17.64
C PHE A 510 -6.04 -17.14 -18.96
N TYR A 511 -7.18 -16.56 -19.33
CA TYR A 511 -7.81 -16.88 -20.61
C TYR A 511 -6.86 -16.64 -21.80
N LEU A 512 -6.24 -15.46 -21.89
CA LEU A 512 -5.32 -15.11 -22.97
C LEU A 512 -4.10 -16.03 -23.05
N LEU A 513 -3.52 -16.42 -21.92
CA LEU A 513 -2.37 -17.34 -21.89
C LEU A 513 -2.74 -18.78 -22.30
N LYS A 514 -4.02 -19.14 -22.22
CA LYS A 514 -4.57 -20.43 -22.67
C LYS A 514 -4.98 -20.41 -24.14
N VAL A 515 -5.16 -19.24 -24.75
CA VAL A 515 -5.45 -19.11 -26.19
C VAL A 515 -4.24 -19.56 -26.98
N ASP A 516 -4.44 -20.30 -28.07
CA ASP A 516 -3.33 -20.78 -28.89
C ASP A 516 -2.53 -19.58 -29.42
N VAL A 517 -1.20 -19.66 -29.30
CA VAL A 517 -0.28 -18.62 -29.79
C VAL A 517 -0.45 -18.33 -31.29
N GLN A 518 -0.97 -19.30 -32.06
CA GLN A 518 -1.32 -19.14 -33.48
C GLN A 518 -2.57 -18.27 -33.70
N VAL A 519 -3.38 -18.04 -32.66
CA VAL A 519 -4.57 -17.17 -32.69
C VAL A 519 -4.21 -15.81 -32.10
N ILE A 520 -3.72 -15.78 -30.86
CA ILE A 520 -3.25 -14.56 -30.18
C ILE A 520 -1.79 -14.73 -29.79
N ASN A 521 -0.97 -13.81 -30.26
CA ASN A 521 0.40 -13.65 -29.81
C ASN A 521 0.45 -12.50 -28.79
N LEU A 522 0.30 -12.83 -27.51
CA LEU A 522 0.42 -11.84 -26.43
C LEU A 522 1.87 -11.37 -26.33
N LYS A 523 2.12 -10.13 -26.76
CA LYS A 523 3.45 -9.51 -26.90
C LYS A 523 3.93 -8.80 -25.64
N ALA A 524 3.01 -8.22 -24.88
CA ALA A 524 3.31 -7.48 -23.67
C ALA A 524 2.08 -7.34 -22.79
N ILE A 525 2.33 -7.12 -21.50
CA ILE A 525 1.32 -6.71 -20.52
C ILE A 525 1.71 -5.34 -19.98
N ILE A 526 0.75 -4.43 -19.88
CA ILE A 526 0.91 -3.12 -19.24
C ILE A 526 0.02 -3.10 -18.02
N VAL A 527 0.57 -2.72 -16.88
CA VAL A 527 -0.15 -2.58 -15.61
C VAL A 527 -0.36 -1.10 -15.32
N SER A 528 -1.61 -0.67 -15.21
CA SER A 528 -2.00 0.71 -14.97
C SER A 528 -2.43 0.91 -13.50
N PRO A 529 -1.54 1.42 -12.62
CA PRO A 529 -1.81 1.58 -11.18
C PRO A 529 -2.73 2.78 -10.85
N THR A 530 -3.36 3.41 -11.84
CA THR A 530 -4.42 4.40 -11.66
C THR A 530 -5.79 3.77 -11.36
N GLY A 531 -5.92 2.45 -11.54
CA GLY A 531 -7.14 1.70 -11.28
C GLY A 531 -7.13 0.90 -9.98
N TRP A 532 -7.69 -0.31 -10.01
CA TRP A 532 -7.97 -1.14 -8.82
C TRP A 532 -6.75 -1.73 -8.10
N THR A 533 -5.53 -1.26 -8.36
CA THR A 533 -4.31 -1.85 -7.79
C THR A 533 -3.21 -0.86 -7.43
N ASN A 534 -2.33 -1.27 -6.51
CA ASN A 534 -1.07 -0.58 -6.23
C ASN A 534 0.04 -1.06 -7.18
N ALA A 535 0.98 -0.18 -7.54
CA ALA A 535 2.12 -0.52 -8.40
C ALA A 535 2.94 -1.73 -7.91
N ALA A 536 3.08 -1.87 -6.58
CA ALA A 536 3.74 -2.97 -5.88
C ALA A 536 3.20 -4.37 -6.24
N THR A 537 1.97 -4.44 -6.76
CA THR A 537 1.30 -5.70 -7.08
C THR A 537 1.84 -6.36 -8.34
N ILE A 538 2.57 -5.63 -9.19
CA ILE A 538 3.05 -6.13 -10.49
C ILE A 538 3.79 -7.47 -10.40
N ASP A 539 4.46 -7.71 -9.27
CA ASP A 539 5.16 -8.95 -8.94
C ASP A 539 4.27 -10.20 -9.02
N VAL A 540 2.97 -10.03 -8.76
CA VAL A 540 1.98 -11.10 -8.85
C VAL A 540 1.70 -11.49 -10.31
N ILE A 541 1.84 -10.54 -11.26
CA ILE A 541 1.75 -10.84 -12.70
C ILE A 541 2.96 -11.64 -13.15
N TYR A 542 4.17 -11.28 -12.69
CA TYR A 542 5.37 -12.07 -12.96
C TYR A 542 5.24 -13.50 -12.44
N ASP A 543 4.72 -13.67 -11.23
CA ASP A 543 4.48 -14.98 -10.63
C ASP A 543 3.45 -15.80 -11.43
N LEU A 544 2.39 -15.15 -11.94
CA LEU A 544 1.40 -15.79 -12.81
C LEU A 544 2.01 -16.21 -14.16
N LEU A 545 2.79 -15.34 -14.80
CA LEU A 545 3.48 -15.66 -16.05
C LEU A 545 4.46 -16.82 -15.86
N HIS A 546 5.21 -16.81 -14.76
CA HIS A 546 6.11 -17.89 -14.39
C HIS A 546 5.35 -19.21 -14.16
N MET A 547 4.19 -19.14 -13.48
CA MET A 547 3.27 -20.27 -13.32
C MET A 547 2.88 -20.87 -14.67
N MET A 548 2.49 -20.01 -15.62
CA MET A 548 2.05 -20.40 -16.96
C MET A 548 3.20 -20.73 -17.93
N GLY A 549 4.46 -20.60 -17.50
CA GLY A 549 5.62 -20.85 -18.34
C GLY A 549 5.80 -19.84 -19.47
N ARG A 550 5.40 -18.59 -19.22
CA ARG A 550 5.40 -17.48 -20.17
C ARG A 550 6.26 -16.32 -19.68
N ASP A 551 7.43 -16.65 -19.11
CA ASP A 551 8.39 -15.64 -18.69
C ASP A 551 8.88 -14.81 -19.90
N ASP A 552 8.69 -15.25 -21.14
CA ASP A 552 9.01 -14.48 -22.36
C ASP A 552 8.25 -13.15 -22.48
N ILE A 553 7.08 -13.02 -21.85
CA ILE A 553 6.24 -11.83 -21.99
C ILE A 553 6.77 -10.69 -21.10
N PRO A 554 7.15 -9.54 -21.67
CA PRO A 554 7.48 -8.35 -20.89
C PRO A 554 6.25 -7.76 -20.20
N VAL A 555 6.41 -7.30 -18.95
CA VAL A 555 5.36 -6.61 -18.18
C VAL A 555 5.85 -5.21 -17.84
N GLY A 556 5.17 -4.16 -18.32
CA GLY A 556 5.53 -2.77 -18.06
C GLY A 556 4.60 -2.11 -17.05
N LEU A 557 5.13 -1.21 -16.22
CA LEU A 557 4.31 -0.35 -15.35
C LEU A 557 3.94 0.96 -16.05
N GLY A 558 2.65 1.25 -16.07
CA GLY A 558 2.06 2.52 -16.51
C GLY A 558 2.26 3.66 -15.51
N GLU A 559 1.63 4.79 -15.80
CA GLU A 559 1.71 5.97 -14.94
C GLU A 559 0.95 5.76 -13.61
N VAL A 560 1.43 6.37 -12.53
CA VAL A 560 0.87 6.27 -11.16
C VAL A 560 -0.19 7.32 -10.83
N PHE A 561 -0.40 8.26 -11.73
CA PHE A 561 -1.40 9.32 -11.64
C PHE A 561 -2.20 9.38 -12.94
N ALA A 562 -3.48 9.72 -12.84
CA ALA A 562 -4.30 10.03 -14.02
C ALA A 562 -3.73 11.25 -14.75
N VAL A 563 -4.11 11.43 -16.02
CA VAL A 563 -3.65 12.55 -16.83
C VAL A 563 -3.98 13.87 -16.13
N ASN A 564 -2.97 14.73 -15.98
CA ASN A 564 -3.01 16.02 -15.26
C ASN A 564 -3.22 15.98 -13.74
N GLU A 565 -3.17 14.82 -13.09
CA GLU A 565 -3.22 14.75 -11.61
C GLU A 565 -1.84 14.85 -10.94
N SER A 566 -0.74 14.55 -11.65
CA SER A 566 0.62 14.73 -11.13
C SER A 566 0.95 16.20 -10.89
N ASP A 567 1.72 16.51 -9.84
CA ASP A 567 2.19 17.86 -9.59
C ASP A 567 3.20 18.30 -10.68
N PRO A 568 3.02 19.47 -11.30
CA PRO A 568 3.91 19.93 -12.37
C PRO A 568 5.36 20.20 -11.93
N GLN A 569 5.58 20.51 -10.65
CA GLN A 569 6.89 20.85 -10.11
C GLN A 569 7.57 19.66 -9.44
N PHE A 570 6.79 18.76 -8.85
CA PHE A 570 7.27 17.52 -8.26
C PHE A 570 6.42 16.32 -8.72
N PRO A 571 6.65 15.78 -9.94
CA PRO A 571 5.76 14.78 -10.56
C PRO A 571 5.59 13.44 -9.82
N LEU A 572 6.36 13.21 -8.74
CA LEU A 572 6.17 12.05 -7.88
C LEU A 572 4.97 12.17 -6.94
N VAL A 573 4.44 13.37 -6.75
CA VAL A 573 3.21 13.58 -5.98
C VAL A 573 2.10 14.04 -6.90
N GLY A 574 0.86 13.90 -6.44
CA GLY A 574 -0.30 14.22 -7.25
C GLY A 574 -1.60 14.10 -6.47
N ASP A 575 -2.68 14.48 -7.14
CA ASP A 575 -4.03 14.41 -6.60
C ASP A 575 -4.60 12.98 -6.69
N CYS A 576 -5.77 12.78 -6.11
CA CYS A 576 -6.55 11.54 -6.17
C CYS A 576 -8.03 11.82 -6.44
N ASN A 577 -8.34 12.83 -7.25
CA ASN A 577 -9.72 13.30 -7.43
C ASN A 577 -10.65 12.19 -7.91
N TYR A 578 -10.13 11.31 -8.76
CA TYR A 578 -10.88 10.14 -9.24
C TYR A 578 -10.54 8.88 -8.45
N ALA A 579 -9.27 8.65 -8.09
CA ALA A 579 -8.84 7.47 -7.34
C ALA A 579 -9.50 7.34 -5.94
N LYS A 580 -9.95 8.45 -5.34
CA LYS A 580 -10.74 8.45 -4.08
C LYS A 580 -12.06 7.67 -4.18
N ALA A 581 -12.55 7.43 -5.41
CA ALA A 581 -13.74 6.63 -5.67
C ALA A 581 -13.49 5.12 -5.51
N ILE A 582 -12.23 4.67 -5.43
CA ILE A 582 -11.93 3.25 -5.25
C ILE A 582 -12.16 2.87 -3.78
N PRO A 583 -13.00 1.87 -3.48
CA PRO A 583 -13.19 1.35 -2.13
C PRO A 583 -11.91 0.88 -1.45
N HIS A 584 -11.76 1.28 -0.19
CA HIS A 584 -10.72 0.84 0.72
C HIS A 584 -11.25 -0.19 1.74
N GLY A 585 -10.45 -1.23 2.01
CA GLY A 585 -10.70 -2.23 3.04
C GLY A 585 -9.99 -1.94 4.34
N ASN A 586 -9.68 -3.01 5.07
CA ASN A 586 -8.98 -2.97 6.35
C ASN A 586 -7.59 -2.27 6.30
N GLY A 587 -7.02 -1.93 5.15
CA GLY A 587 -5.75 -1.19 5.13
C GLY A 587 -5.26 -0.75 3.75
N GLY A 588 -6.13 -0.66 2.78
CA GLY A 588 -5.71 -0.49 1.39
C GLY A 588 -6.88 -0.57 0.45
N LEU A 589 -6.62 -0.75 -0.83
CA LEU A 589 -7.65 -1.02 -1.84
C LEU A 589 -8.32 -2.38 -1.54
N LEU A 590 -9.64 -2.37 -1.37
CA LEU A 590 -10.42 -3.53 -0.91
C LEU A 590 -10.22 -4.76 -1.82
N ASP A 591 -10.12 -4.51 -3.12
CA ASP A 591 -10.01 -5.52 -4.17
C ASP A 591 -8.59 -6.09 -4.27
N SER A 592 -7.56 -5.24 -4.33
CA SER A 592 -6.16 -5.68 -4.35
C SER A 592 -5.81 -6.48 -3.10
N ASP A 593 -6.39 -6.13 -1.95
CA ASP A 593 -6.21 -6.86 -0.70
C ASP A 593 -6.63 -8.33 -0.80
N THR A 594 -7.64 -8.64 -1.61
CA THR A 594 -8.03 -10.03 -1.88
C THR A 594 -6.96 -10.76 -2.68
N LEU A 595 -6.33 -10.09 -3.66
CA LEU A 595 -5.22 -10.64 -4.42
C LEU A 595 -3.98 -10.87 -3.54
N TYR A 596 -3.63 -9.95 -2.65
CA TYR A 596 -2.50 -10.12 -1.72
C TYR A 596 -2.65 -11.33 -0.81
N GLY A 597 -3.88 -11.65 -0.38
CA GLY A 597 -4.14 -12.86 0.40
C GLY A 597 -3.92 -14.17 -0.37
N LEU A 598 -3.90 -14.12 -1.71
CA LEU A 598 -3.73 -15.27 -2.60
C LEU A 598 -2.37 -15.28 -3.33
N ALA A 599 -1.67 -14.15 -3.42
CA ALA A 599 -0.36 -14.03 -4.08
C ALA A 599 0.68 -15.00 -3.51
N ARG A 600 0.60 -15.33 -2.22
CA ARG A 600 1.48 -16.31 -1.56
C ARG A 600 1.34 -17.75 -2.08
N ASP A 601 0.27 -18.05 -2.82
CA ASP A 601 0.03 -19.38 -3.40
C ASP A 601 0.70 -19.52 -4.79
N LEU A 602 1.06 -18.42 -5.46
CA LEU A 602 1.69 -18.40 -6.79
C LEU A 602 3.21 -18.67 -6.69
N PRO A 603 3.82 -19.31 -7.71
CA PRO A 603 5.27 -19.53 -7.73
C PRO A 603 6.03 -18.21 -7.89
N ARG A 604 7.25 -18.12 -7.37
CA ARG A 604 8.07 -16.90 -7.43
C ARG A 604 8.82 -16.82 -8.76
N SER A 605 8.61 -15.74 -9.52
CA SER A 605 9.41 -15.43 -10.70
C SER A 605 10.75 -14.77 -10.32
N PRO A 606 11.85 -15.04 -11.04
CA PRO A 606 13.11 -14.32 -10.88
C PRO A 606 13.14 -12.96 -11.62
N LYS A 607 12.11 -12.65 -12.43
CA LYS A 607 12.09 -11.44 -13.27
C LYS A 607 11.80 -10.17 -12.47
N ARG A 608 12.25 -9.04 -13.04
CA ARG A 608 12.08 -7.68 -12.49
C ARG A 608 11.40 -6.74 -13.48
N GLN A 609 10.89 -5.64 -12.94
CA GLN A 609 10.04 -4.65 -13.63
C GLN A 609 10.79 -3.62 -14.50
N PRO A 610 10.49 -3.55 -15.82
CA PRO A 610 10.72 -2.39 -16.70
C PRO A 610 9.53 -1.40 -16.74
N LEU A 611 9.73 -0.23 -17.34
CA LEU A 611 8.67 0.79 -17.51
C LEU A 611 7.81 0.53 -18.75
N ALA A 612 6.53 0.92 -18.76
CA ALA A 612 5.61 0.68 -19.87
C ALA A 612 6.11 1.24 -21.21
N MET A 613 6.67 2.46 -21.23
CA MET A 613 7.20 3.05 -22.47
C MET A 613 8.42 2.29 -23.01
N GLU A 614 9.29 1.78 -22.14
CA GLU A 614 10.41 0.93 -22.54
C GLU A 614 9.91 -0.37 -23.19
N ILE A 615 8.78 -0.90 -22.70
CA ILE A 615 8.12 -2.07 -23.29
C ILE A 615 7.51 -1.75 -24.65
N TRP A 616 6.78 -0.65 -24.79
CA TRP A 616 6.24 -0.24 -26.10
C TRP A 616 7.35 -0.09 -27.14
N GLU A 617 8.44 0.59 -26.80
CA GLU A 617 9.59 0.72 -27.68
C GLU A 617 10.22 -0.64 -28.03
N SER A 618 10.39 -1.53 -27.05
CA SER A 618 10.93 -2.88 -27.26
C SER A 618 10.04 -3.73 -28.17
N VAL A 619 8.73 -3.72 -27.95
CA VAL A 619 7.75 -4.42 -28.78
C VAL A 619 7.82 -3.92 -30.22
N PHE A 620 7.87 -2.60 -30.43
CA PHE A 620 7.93 -2.04 -31.78
C PHE A 620 9.27 -2.26 -32.49
N LYS A 621 10.39 -2.36 -31.75
CA LYS A 621 11.70 -2.73 -32.30
C LYS A 621 11.76 -4.18 -32.76
N THR A 622 11.04 -5.08 -32.09
CA THR A 622 11.03 -6.53 -32.40
C THR A 622 9.97 -6.92 -33.43
N MET A 623 9.07 -6.00 -33.78
CA MET A 623 8.04 -6.21 -34.81
C MET A 623 8.51 -5.68 -36.16
N GLU A 624 8.18 -6.43 -37.22
CA GLU A 624 8.36 -5.98 -38.61
C GLU A 624 7.81 -4.55 -38.82
N PRO A 625 8.49 -3.69 -39.60
CA PRO A 625 8.16 -2.26 -39.70
C PRO A 625 6.70 -1.94 -40.09
N ARG A 626 6.04 -2.82 -40.85
CA ARG A 626 4.66 -2.66 -41.31
C ARG A 626 3.62 -3.41 -40.47
N SER A 627 4.05 -4.21 -39.50
CA SER A 627 3.14 -4.96 -38.65
C SER A 627 2.40 -4.02 -37.70
N LYS A 628 1.08 -4.23 -37.61
CA LYS A 628 0.21 -3.53 -36.67
C LYS A 628 -0.03 -4.37 -35.42
N ILE A 629 -0.40 -3.71 -34.33
CA ILE A 629 -0.67 -4.32 -33.03
C ILE A 629 -2.10 -4.05 -32.58
N THR A 630 -2.73 -4.99 -31.88
CA THR A 630 -4.01 -4.77 -31.21
C THR A 630 -3.81 -4.60 -29.73
N VAL A 631 -4.59 -3.70 -29.13
CA VAL A 631 -4.55 -3.44 -27.69
C VAL A 631 -5.87 -3.91 -27.08
N LEU A 632 -5.81 -4.74 -26.06
CA LEU A 632 -6.94 -4.97 -25.16
C LEU A 632 -6.70 -4.15 -23.91
N THR A 633 -7.64 -3.31 -23.52
CA THR A 633 -7.56 -2.51 -22.30
C THR A 633 -8.74 -2.79 -21.39
N ASN A 634 -8.44 -3.21 -20.16
CA ASN A 634 -9.41 -3.52 -19.10
C ASN A 634 -9.33 -2.56 -17.91
N GLY A 635 -8.41 -1.61 -17.93
CA GLY A 635 -8.23 -0.60 -16.89
C GLY A 635 -8.47 0.82 -17.39
N PRO A 636 -8.16 1.85 -16.58
CA PRO A 636 -8.18 3.23 -17.01
C PRO A 636 -7.25 3.47 -18.20
N LEU A 637 -7.66 4.36 -19.10
CA LEU A 637 -6.97 4.57 -20.38
C LEU A 637 -5.71 5.44 -20.29
N THR A 638 -5.21 5.69 -19.07
CA THR A 638 -4.10 6.61 -18.76
C THR A 638 -2.86 6.32 -19.61
N THR A 639 -2.39 5.08 -19.60
CA THR A 639 -1.17 4.69 -20.35
C THR A 639 -1.42 4.77 -21.85
N LEU A 640 -2.58 4.28 -22.31
CA LEU A 640 -2.94 4.31 -23.73
C LEU A 640 -3.07 5.73 -24.28
N ALA A 641 -3.61 6.69 -23.51
CA ALA A 641 -3.73 8.09 -23.94
C ALA A 641 -2.37 8.70 -24.32
N LYS A 642 -1.32 8.39 -23.55
CA LYS A 642 0.05 8.81 -23.86
C LYS A 642 0.58 8.13 -25.12
N VAL A 643 0.32 6.83 -25.27
CA VAL A 643 0.72 6.01 -26.42
C VAL A 643 0.09 6.51 -27.73
N VAL A 644 -1.21 6.79 -27.74
CA VAL A 644 -1.93 7.26 -28.95
C VAL A 644 -1.60 8.70 -29.33
N SER A 645 -1.10 9.49 -28.36
CA SER A 645 -0.62 10.86 -28.61
C SER A 645 0.71 10.89 -29.38
N LEU A 646 1.44 9.76 -29.42
CA LEU A 646 2.67 9.61 -30.18
C LEU A 646 2.38 9.08 -31.59
N LYS A 647 2.45 9.95 -32.61
CA LYS A 647 2.05 9.62 -34.01
C LYS A 647 2.76 8.39 -34.61
N ASN A 648 4.03 8.19 -34.29
CA ASN A 648 4.83 7.05 -34.74
C ASN A 648 4.31 5.71 -34.18
N ILE A 649 3.70 5.73 -33.00
CA ILE A 649 3.16 4.54 -32.33
C ILE A 649 1.69 4.35 -32.70
N SER A 650 0.90 5.42 -32.67
CA SER A 650 -0.54 5.40 -32.97
C SER A 650 -0.84 4.79 -34.34
N SER A 651 -0.06 5.15 -35.36
CA SER A 651 -0.19 4.59 -36.73
C SER A 651 0.07 3.08 -36.84
N ARG A 652 0.74 2.48 -35.84
CA ARG A 652 0.99 1.04 -35.75
C ARG A 652 -0.07 0.29 -34.94
N ILE A 653 -1.03 0.97 -34.34
CA ILE A 653 -2.17 0.35 -33.65
C ILE A 653 -3.26 0.04 -34.70
N GLU A 654 -3.63 -1.23 -34.82
CA GLU A 654 -4.70 -1.69 -35.71
C GLU A 654 -6.09 -1.37 -35.14
N GLU A 655 -6.27 -1.73 -33.87
CA GLU A 655 -7.55 -1.70 -33.18
C GLU A 655 -7.31 -1.74 -31.66
N VAL A 656 -8.15 -1.05 -30.91
CA VAL A 656 -8.18 -1.06 -29.44
C VAL A 656 -9.52 -1.63 -28.98
N TYR A 657 -9.48 -2.70 -28.18
CA TYR A 657 -10.63 -3.26 -27.48
C TYR A 657 -10.67 -2.63 -26.10
N VAL A 658 -11.66 -1.78 -25.85
CA VAL A 658 -11.88 -1.10 -24.57
C VAL A 658 -12.95 -1.84 -23.79
N VAL A 659 -12.58 -2.45 -22.67
CA VAL A 659 -13.53 -3.03 -21.72
C VAL A 659 -13.84 -2.00 -20.66
N GLY A 660 -15.06 -1.48 -20.73
CA GLY A 660 -15.49 -0.36 -19.90
C GLY A 660 -16.47 0.51 -20.66
N GLY A 661 -16.80 1.65 -20.07
CA GLY A 661 -17.74 2.58 -20.64
C GLY A 661 -19.20 2.20 -20.46
N HIS A 662 -20.03 3.23 -20.36
CA HIS A 662 -21.48 3.11 -20.20
C HIS A 662 -22.18 4.16 -21.06
N ILE A 663 -23.07 3.69 -21.94
CA ILE A 663 -23.89 4.53 -22.82
C ILE A 663 -25.34 4.29 -22.42
N ASN A 664 -25.93 5.25 -21.72
CA ASN A 664 -27.29 5.16 -21.20
C ASN A 664 -28.29 4.90 -22.34
N LYS A 665 -29.14 3.88 -22.18
CA LYS A 665 -30.28 3.66 -23.08
C LYS A 665 -31.55 4.37 -22.63
N ASN A 666 -31.70 4.61 -21.33
CA ASN A 666 -32.83 5.31 -20.72
C ASN A 666 -32.44 5.87 -19.34
N VAL A 667 -33.39 6.52 -18.67
CA VAL A 667 -33.18 7.20 -17.37
C VAL A 667 -32.90 6.23 -16.21
N TYR A 668 -33.22 4.95 -16.35
CA TYR A 668 -33.00 3.91 -15.33
C TYR A 668 -31.71 3.10 -15.54
N ASP A 669 -30.99 3.35 -16.64
CA ASP A 669 -29.74 2.68 -16.98
C ASP A 669 -28.59 3.49 -16.38
N ASN A 670 -28.01 2.98 -15.28
CA ASN A 670 -26.97 3.65 -14.51
C ASN A 670 -25.61 3.01 -14.73
N GLY A 671 -24.58 3.86 -14.69
CA GLY A 671 -23.19 3.45 -14.62
C GLY A 671 -22.85 2.71 -13.31
N ASN A 672 -21.60 2.26 -13.18
CA ASN A 672 -21.16 1.46 -12.03
C ASN A 672 -20.32 2.23 -10.99
N VAL A 673 -20.12 3.55 -11.13
CA VAL A 673 -19.38 4.38 -10.13
C VAL A 673 -20.22 4.59 -8.86
N PHE A 674 -20.44 3.52 -8.10
CA PHE A 674 -21.32 3.50 -6.93
C PHE A 674 -20.78 4.30 -5.72
N SER A 675 -19.50 4.63 -5.73
CA SER A 675 -18.79 5.32 -4.65
C SER A 675 -18.89 6.84 -4.73
N VAL A 676 -19.37 7.38 -5.85
CA VAL A 676 -19.59 8.81 -6.07
C VAL A 676 -21.08 8.99 -6.37
N PRO A 677 -21.94 9.17 -5.34
CA PRO A 677 -23.38 9.18 -5.53
C PRO A 677 -23.90 10.24 -6.50
N SER A 678 -23.14 11.30 -6.76
CA SER A 678 -23.50 12.32 -7.74
C SER A 678 -23.30 11.89 -9.20
N ASN A 679 -22.56 10.80 -9.46
CA ASN A 679 -22.26 10.31 -10.80
C ASN A 679 -22.96 8.97 -11.08
N HIS A 680 -24.14 9.06 -11.70
CA HIS A 680 -24.92 7.88 -12.09
C HIS A 680 -24.65 7.42 -13.53
N TYR A 681 -23.72 8.06 -14.24
CA TYR A 681 -23.61 7.93 -15.69
C TYR A 681 -22.34 7.18 -16.13
N ALA A 682 -21.25 7.36 -15.40
CA ALA A 682 -19.94 6.86 -15.79
C ALA A 682 -19.73 5.38 -15.41
N GLU A 683 -18.83 4.75 -16.15
CA GLU A 683 -18.24 3.47 -15.77
C GLU A 683 -16.84 3.74 -15.17
N PHE A 684 -16.42 2.94 -14.19
CA PHE A 684 -15.19 3.14 -13.41
C PHE A 684 -13.94 3.39 -14.27
N ASN A 685 -13.65 2.59 -15.30
CA ASN A 685 -12.44 2.80 -16.12
C ASN A 685 -12.45 4.16 -16.83
N MET A 686 -13.64 4.63 -17.25
CA MET A 686 -13.79 5.98 -17.83
C MET A 686 -13.75 7.07 -16.76
N PHE A 687 -14.24 6.81 -15.56
CA PHE A 687 -14.26 7.76 -14.45
C PHE A 687 -12.89 7.96 -13.80
N LEU A 688 -12.07 6.92 -13.74
CA LEU A 688 -10.77 6.94 -13.06
C LEU A 688 -9.74 7.80 -13.80
N ASP A 689 -9.87 7.94 -15.12
CA ASP A 689 -9.12 8.91 -15.91
C ASP A 689 -9.96 9.40 -17.12
N PRO A 690 -10.90 10.34 -16.88
CA PRO A 690 -11.84 10.77 -17.90
C PRO A 690 -11.15 11.54 -19.02
N LEU A 691 -10.05 12.23 -18.70
CA LEU A 691 -9.27 12.95 -19.69
C LEU A 691 -8.51 11.99 -20.62
N ALA A 692 -7.90 10.93 -20.07
CA ALA A 692 -7.30 9.88 -20.89
C ALA A 692 -8.34 9.19 -21.78
N ALA A 693 -9.52 8.88 -21.22
CA ALA A 693 -10.61 8.32 -22.00
C ALA A 693 -11.03 9.24 -23.15
N LYS A 694 -11.20 10.54 -22.89
CA LYS A 694 -11.48 11.54 -23.93
C LYS A 694 -10.41 11.57 -25.01
N ILE A 695 -9.12 11.58 -24.65
CA ILE A 695 -8.00 11.56 -25.61
C ILE A 695 -8.05 10.32 -26.50
N VAL A 696 -8.24 9.13 -25.93
CA VAL A 696 -8.31 7.88 -26.70
C VAL A 696 -9.53 7.87 -27.62
N PHE A 697 -10.71 8.26 -27.13
CA PHE A 697 -11.94 8.31 -27.93
C PHE A 697 -11.96 9.44 -28.97
N GLN A 698 -11.02 10.39 -28.95
CA GLN A 698 -10.85 11.41 -29.98
C GLN A 698 -9.66 11.15 -30.93
N SER A 699 -8.87 10.10 -30.66
CA SER A 699 -7.70 9.74 -31.49
C SER A 699 -8.08 9.11 -32.84
N GLU A 700 -7.10 8.81 -33.69
CA GLU A 700 -7.31 8.16 -35.00
C GLU A 700 -7.44 6.63 -34.92
N VAL A 701 -7.18 5.99 -33.77
CA VAL A 701 -7.17 4.52 -33.68
C VAL A 701 -8.57 3.91 -33.79
N ASN A 702 -8.74 2.74 -34.39
CA ASN A 702 -10.04 2.07 -34.39
C ASN A 702 -10.39 1.55 -32.99
N ILE A 703 -11.62 1.75 -32.53
CA ILE A 703 -12.07 1.35 -31.19
C ILE A 703 -13.20 0.34 -31.30
N THR A 704 -13.04 -0.80 -30.63
CA THR A 704 -14.11 -1.72 -30.26
C THR A 704 -14.42 -1.57 -28.77
N LEU A 705 -15.62 -1.10 -28.43
CA LEU A 705 -16.08 -0.96 -27.05
C LEU A 705 -16.83 -2.21 -26.60
N ILE A 706 -16.50 -2.69 -25.41
CA ILE A 706 -17.21 -3.75 -24.69
C ILE A 706 -17.87 -3.11 -23.47
N PRO A 707 -19.07 -2.53 -23.65
CA PRO A 707 -19.71 -1.70 -22.64
C PRO A 707 -20.25 -2.48 -21.45
N LEU A 708 -20.42 -1.76 -20.33
CA LEU A 708 -20.91 -2.27 -19.04
C LEU A 708 -22.19 -3.11 -19.15
N ASN A 709 -23.13 -2.72 -20.01
CA ASN A 709 -24.42 -3.41 -20.15
C ASN A 709 -24.29 -4.85 -20.69
N VAL A 710 -23.31 -5.14 -21.55
CA VAL A 710 -23.04 -6.50 -22.03
C VAL A 710 -22.22 -7.27 -21.01
N GLN A 711 -21.28 -6.59 -20.34
CA GLN A 711 -20.51 -7.14 -19.23
C GLN A 711 -21.42 -7.67 -18.11
N HIS A 712 -22.43 -6.90 -17.70
CA HIS A 712 -23.43 -7.31 -16.70
C HIS A 712 -24.19 -8.57 -17.12
N LYS A 713 -24.54 -8.72 -18.41
CA LYS A 713 -25.24 -9.91 -18.92
C LYS A 713 -24.35 -11.16 -18.91
N ALA A 714 -23.05 -11.00 -19.08
CA ALA A 714 -22.08 -12.09 -19.05
C ALA A 714 -21.63 -12.46 -17.61
N SER A 715 -21.78 -11.56 -16.65
CA SER A 715 -21.26 -11.71 -15.29
C SER A 715 -22.09 -12.66 -14.43
N SER A 716 -21.54 -13.83 -14.05
CA SER A 716 -22.22 -14.74 -13.13
C SER A 716 -21.29 -15.73 -12.42
N PHE A 717 -21.13 -15.55 -11.10
CA PHE A 717 -20.37 -16.48 -10.26
C PHE A 717 -20.90 -17.91 -10.35
N SER A 718 -22.22 -18.11 -10.22
CA SER A 718 -22.82 -19.45 -10.16
C SER A 718 -22.61 -20.23 -11.45
N HIS A 719 -22.80 -19.59 -12.61
CA HIS A 719 -22.64 -20.24 -13.91
C HIS A 719 -21.17 -20.55 -14.21
N ILE A 720 -20.25 -19.60 -14.01
CA ILE A 720 -18.81 -19.82 -14.20
C ILE A 720 -18.32 -20.95 -13.29
N LEU A 721 -18.63 -20.89 -11.99
CA LEU A 721 -18.24 -21.94 -11.04
C LEU A 721 -18.86 -23.30 -11.36
N CYS A 722 -20.11 -23.34 -11.85
CA CYS A 722 -20.77 -24.58 -12.28
C CYS A 722 -20.00 -25.23 -13.43
N TRP A 723 -19.58 -24.46 -14.43
CA TRP A 723 -18.77 -24.97 -15.53
C TRP A 723 -17.37 -25.38 -15.09
N LEU A 724 -16.67 -24.56 -14.29
CA LEU A 724 -15.33 -24.87 -13.78
C LEU A 724 -15.28 -26.14 -12.90
N ARG A 725 -16.40 -26.54 -12.28
CA ARG A 725 -16.49 -27.81 -11.53
C ARG A 725 -16.60 -29.04 -12.43
N ARG A 726 -17.02 -28.89 -13.70
CA ARG A 726 -17.28 -29.98 -14.65
C ARG A 726 -16.14 -30.22 -15.65
N ILE A 727 -15.13 -29.36 -15.64
CA ILE A 727 -13.96 -29.44 -16.52
C ILE A 727 -12.75 -29.98 -15.76
N GLU A 728 -11.72 -30.38 -16.50
CA GLU A 728 -10.48 -30.89 -15.93
C GLU A 728 -9.78 -29.84 -15.05
N GLN A 729 -9.19 -30.29 -13.95
CA GLN A 729 -8.65 -29.42 -12.91
C GLN A 729 -7.17 -29.11 -13.15
N THR A 730 -6.90 -28.27 -14.15
CA THR A 730 -5.58 -27.65 -14.33
C THR A 730 -5.25 -26.72 -13.14
N PRO A 731 -3.97 -26.41 -12.88
CA PRO A 731 -3.59 -25.52 -11.77
C PRO A 731 -4.27 -24.14 -11.83
N GLU A 732 -4.36 -23.54 -13.02
CA GLU A 732 -5.06 -22.27 -13.27
C GLU A 732 -6.58 -22.35 -13.04
N VAL A 733 -7.22 -23.51 -13.30
CA VAL A 733 -8.62 -23.75 -12.92
C VAL A 733 -8.78 -23.81 -11.41
N VAL A 734 -7.88 -24.50 -10.72
CA VAL A 734 -7.91 -24.60 -9.25
C VAL A 734 -7.74 -23.22 -8.63
N PHE A 735 -6.80 -22.43 -9.12
CA PHE A 735 -6.59 -21.05 -8.71
C PHE A 735 -7.83 -20.19 -8.98
N SER A 736 -8.34 -20.19 -10.21
CA SER A 736 -9.53 -19.42 -10.62
C SER A 736 -10.75 -19.78 -9.78
N LYS A 737 -10.99 -21.07 -9.50
CA LYS A 737 -12.07 -21.51 -8.60
C LYS A 737 -11.89 -21.00 -7.18
N ARG A 738 -10.68 -21.02 -6.63
CA ARG A 738 -10.39 -20.53 -5.27
C ARG A 738 -10.68 -19.04 -5.17
N VAL A 739 -10.23 -18.25 -6.15
CA VAL A 739 -10.50 -16.81 -6.25
C VAL A 739 -12.01 -16.55 -6.32
N LEU A 740 -12.70 -17.17 -7.28
CA LEU A 740 -14.14 -16.96 -7.50
C LEU A 740 -15.00 -17.40 -6.30
N LEU A 741 -14.63 -18.49 -5.61
CA LEU A 741 -15.32 -18.92 -4.38
C LEU A 741 -15.09 -17.93 -3.23
N ARG A 742 -13.87 -17.40 -3.09
CA ARG A 742 -13.57 -16.37 -2.09
C ARG A 742 -14.40 -15.11 -2.35
N LEU A 743 -14.42 -14.63 -3.59
CA LEU A 743 -15.20 -13.47 -4.00
C LEU A 743 -16.71 -13.66 -3.79
N GLN A 744 -17.25 -14.82 -4.19
CA GLN A 744 -18.65 -15.13 -3.97
C GLN A 744 -18.99 -15.14 -2.47
N ARG A 745 -18.09 -15.65 -1.62
CA ARG A 745 -18.28 -15.65 -0.16
C ARG A 745 -18.21 -14.23 0.41
N LEU A 746 -17.27 -13.42 -0.04
CA LEU A 746 -17.15 -12.01 0.35
C LEU A 746 -18.42 -11.25 0.01
N LYS A 747 -18.88 -11.35 -1.25
CA LYS A 747 -20.13 -10.74 -1.72
C LYS A 747 -21.36 -11.15 -0.91
N LYS A 748 -21.46 -12.44 -0.54
CA LYS A 748 -22.60 -12.95 0.25
C LYS A 748 -22.57 -12.52 1.71
N ASN A 749 -21.38 -12.46 2.30
CA ASN A 749 -21.23 -12.34 3.75
C ASN A 749 -20.90 -10.92 4.20
N HIS A 750 -20.56 -10.01 3.27
CA HIS A 750 -20.06 -8.69 3.63
C HIS A 750 -20.63 -7.59 2.73
N HIS A 751 -21.30 -6.62 3.34
CA HIS A 751 -21.96 -5.51 2.64
C HIS A 751 -21.00 -4.65 1.80
N ARG A 752 -19.72 -4.55 2.19
CA ARG A 752 -18.69 -3.78 1.45
C ARG A 752 -18.20 -4.45 0.17
N TYR A 753 -18.51 -5.73 -0.03
CA TYR A 753 -18.05 -6.52 -1.18
C TYR A 753 -19.19 -6.82 -2.16
N GLN A 754 -20.26 -6.00 -2.17
CA GLN A 754 -21.42 -6.25 -3.03
C GLN A 754 -21.11 -6.10 -4.52
N HIS A 755 -20.10 -5.31 -4.88
CA HIS A 755 -19.68 -4.99 -6.25
C HIS A 755 -18.77 -6.05 -6.92
N MET A 756 -18.41 -7.13 -6.23
CA MET A 756 -17.40 -8.10 -6.72
C MET A 756 -17.75 -8.79 -8.05
N ASP A 757 -19.01 -8.76 -8.48
CA ASP A 757 -19.43 -9.31 -9.77
C ASP A 757 -19.11 -8.42 -10.97
N THR A 758 -18.87 -7.12 -10.78
CA THR A 758 -18.45 -6.19 -11.84
C THR A 758 -17.22 -6.73 -12.57
N PHE A 759 -16.26 -7.29 -11.84
CA PHE A 759 -15.01 -7.81 -12.39
C PHE A 759 -15.18 -9.07 -13.26
N LEU A 760 -16.29 -9.80 -13.15
CA LEU A 760 -16.52 -10.98 -14.01
C LEU A 760 -16.77 -10.58 -15.47
N GLY A 761 -17.15 -9.33 -15.70
CA GLY A 761 -17.36 -8.75 -17.02
C GLY A 761 -16.07 -8.52 -17.79
N GLU A 762 -14.95 -8.29 -17.09
CA GLU A 762 -13.65 -7.94 -17.69
C GLU A 762 -13.04 -9.09 -18.51
N ILE A 763 -13.38 -10.33 -18.16
CA ILE A 763 -12.98 -11.53 -18.90
C ILE A 763 -13.56 -11.51 -20.32
N LEU A 764 -14.72 -10.87 -20.51
CA LEU A 764 -15.43 -10.87 -21.79
C LEU A 764 -14.58 -10.29 -22.92
N GLY A 765 -13.77 -9.27 -22.65
CA GLY A 765 -12.95 -8.67 -23.70
C GLY A 765 -11.86 -9.58 -24.23
N ALA A 766 -11.21 -10.35 -23.35
CA ALA A 766 -10.26 -11.39 -23.77
C ALA A 766 -10.94 -12.47 -24.62
N VAL A 767 -12.17 -12.85 -24.26
CA VAL A 767 -12.94 -13.89 -24.98
C VAL A 767 -13.38 -13.40 -26.37
N VAL A 768 -13.95 -12.20 -26.45
CA VAL A 768 -14.40 -11.57 -27.71
C VAL A 768 -13.22 -11.32 -28.66
N LEU A 769 -12.06 -10.92 -28.12
CA LEU A 769 -10.85 -10.71 -28.92
C LEU A 769 -10.32 -12.03 -29.52
N ALA A 770 -10.29 -13.10 -28.73
CA ALA A 770 -9.66 -14.36 -29.11
C ALA A 770 -10.51 -15.23 -30.05
N ASP A 771 -11.83 -15.24 -29.87
CA ASP A 771 -12.68 -16.26 -30.44
C ASP A 771 -13.70 -15.69 -31.45
N LYS A 772 -13.23 -14.87 -32.40
CA LYS A 772 -14.01 -14.22 -33.47
C LYS A 772 -14.91 -15.15 -34.31
N TYR A 773 -14.67 -16.46 -34.30
CA TYR A 773 -15.43 -17.49 -35.05
C TYR A 773 -16.24 -18.45 -34.16
N SER A 774 -16.50 -18.06 -32.93
CA SER A 774 -17.17 -18.91 -31.95
C SER A 774 -18.70 -18.81 -31.98
N ASN A 775 -19.37 -19.78 -31.36
CA ASN A 775 -20.80 -19.79 -31.10
C ASN A 775 -21.27 -18.71 -30.09
N LEU A 776 -20.51 -17.64 -29.89
CA LEU A 776 -20.86 -16.51 -29.02
C LEU A 776 -21.99 -15.66 -29.59
N SER A 777 -22.26 -15.74 -30.89
CA SER A 777 -23.32 -14.99 -31.59
C SER A 777 -23.27 -13.48 -31.31
N GLU A 778 -22.05 -12.93 -31.35
CA GLU A 778 -21.78 -11.52 -31.06
C GLU A 778 -22.47 -10.60 -32.07
N LYS A 779 -23.01 -9.48 -31.58
CA LYS A 779 -23.55 -8.42 -32.43
C LYS A 779 -22.87 -7.10 -32.09
N PHE A 780 -22.51 -6.36 -33.13
CA PHE A 780 -21.88 -5.05 -33.00
C PHE A 780 -22.77 -3.98 -33.63
N GLU A 781 -22.81 -2.81 -33.01
CA GLU A 781 -23.38 -1.57 -33.53
C GLU A 781 -22.25 -0.57 -33.75
N VAL A 782 -22.41 0.39 -34.67
CA VAL A 782 -21.47 1.51 -34.81
C VAL A 782 -22.20 2.79 -34.45
N LYS A 783 -21.65 3.57 -33.51
CA LYS A 783 -22.24 4.84 -33.08
C LYS A 783 -21.16 5.90 -32.91
N PRO A 784 -21.47 7.18 -33.15
CA PRO A 784 -20.54 8.27 -32.87
C PRO A 784 -20.56 8.57 -31.37
N VAL A 785 -19.44 8.33 -30.68
CA VAL A 785 -19.33 8.39 -29.22
C VAL A 785 -18.30 9.42 -28.79
N LYS A 786 -18.60 10.13 -27.69
CA LYS A 786 -17.75 11.13 -27.05
C LYS A 786 -17.74 10.90 -25.53
N VAL A 787 -16.62 11.23 -24.88
CA VAL A 787 -16.45 11.12 -23.41
C VAL A 787 -16.38 12.52 -22.80
N LEU A 788 -17.11 12.73 -21.71
CA LEU A 788 -17.09 13.98 -20.94
C LEU A 788 -15.95 13.96 -19.91
N ALA A 789 -15.15 15.03 -19.92
CA ALA A 789 -14.03 15.26 -19.01
C ALA A 789 -13.85 16.78 -18.82
N GLN A 790 -14.69 17.36 -17.97
CA GLN A 790 -14.80 18.80 -17.70
C GLN A 790 -14.19 19.19 -16.35
N GLY A 791 -13.75 18.21 -15.54
CA GLY A 791 -13.27 18.43 -14.18
C GLY A 791 -14.40 18.41 -13.14
N ASP A 792 -15.59 17.95 -13.51
CA ASP A 792 -16.74 17.78 -12.63
C ASP A 792 -17.01 16.30 -12.39
N VAL A 793 -16.65 15.83 -11.20
CA VAL A 793 -16.80 14.43 -10.78
C VAL A 793 -18.23 13.90 -10.87
N SER A 794 -19.25 14.76 -10.94
CA SER A 794 -20.66 14.33 -11.09
C SER A 794 -21.02 13.86 -12.50
N ILE A 795 -20.25 14.28 -13.52
CA ILE A 795 -20.53 13.96 -14.94
C ILE A 795 -19.33 13.37 -15.67
N ASP A 796 -18.12 13.53 -15.14
CA ASP A 796 -16.90 13.05 -15.78
C ASP A 796 -16.90 11.53 -15.95
N GLY A 797 -16.34 11.08 -17.08
CA GLY A 797 -16.34 9.69 -17.51
C GLY A 797 -17.65 9.25 -18.21
N LYS A 798 -18.68 10.10 -18.26
CA LYS A 798 -19.91 9.83 -19.01
C LYS A 798 -19.61 9.73 -20.50
N MET A 799 -20.13 8.68 -21.12
CA MET A 799 -20.11 8.52 -22.58
C MET A 799 -21.46 8.93 -23.17
N VAL A 800 -21.42 9.73 -24.24
CA VAL A 800 -22.61 10.20 -24.95
C VAL A 800 -22.51 9.86 -26.43
N VAL A 801 -23.66 9.60 -27.05
CA VAL A 801 -23.76 9.54 -28.51
C VAL A 801 -23.92 10.96 -29.01
N ASP A 802 -23.01 11.40 -29.87
CA ASP A 802 -22.89 12.77 -30.36
C ASP A 802 -22.65 12.70 -31.87
N GLU A 803 -23.66 13.01 -32.68
CA GLU A 803 -23.60 12.88 -34.15
C GLU A 803 -22.70 13.93 -34.81
N GLU A 804 -22.41 15.04 -34.12
CA GLU A 804 -21.58 16.13 -34.67
C GLU A 804 -20.10 15.93 -34.34
N ASP A 805 -19.78 15.69 -33.07
CA ASP A 805 -18.40 15.64 -32.57
C ASP A 805 -17.95 14.22 -32.15
N GLY A 806 -18.83 13.22 -32.22
CA GLY A 806 -18.55 11.87 -31.76
C GLY A 806 -17.73 11.04 -32.76
N LYS A 807 -16.80 10.24 -32.23
CA LYS A 807 -16.03 9.30 -33.05
C LYS A 807 -16.83 8.03 -33.30
N LEU A 808 -16.84 7.52 -34.53
CA LEU A 808 -17.44 6.22 -34.83
C LEU A 808 -16.72 5.11 -34.06
N VAL A 809 -17.43 4.46 -33.14
CA VAL A 809 -16.93 3.37 -32.31
C VAL A 809 -17.77 2.12 -32.59
N ARG A 810 -17.10 0.96 -32.73
CA ARG A 810 -17.76 -0.33 -32.84
C ARG A 810 -18.11 -0.84 -31.45
N ILE A 811 -19.38 -1.00 -31.13
CA ILE A 811 -19.87 -1.31 -29.78
C ILE A 811 -20.47 -2.71 -29.76
N LEU A 812 -19.98 -3.57 -28.87
CA LEU A 812 -20.60 -4.87 -28.63
C LEU A 812 -21.98 -4.67 -27.99
N SER A 813 -23.04 -5.14 -28.65
CA SER A 813 -24.43 -4.97 -28.19
C SER A 813 -25.05 -6.26 -27.65
N HIS A 814 -24.52 -7.43 -28.03
CA HIS A 814 -25.01 -8.73 -27.60
C HIS A 814 -23.91 -9.80 -27.57
N VAL A 815 -24.01 -10.71 -26.58
CA VAL A 815 -23.25 -11.95 -26.51
C VAL A 815 -24.11 -13.05 -25.88
N ASN A 816 -23.91 -14.31 -26.27
CA ASN A 816 -24.53 -15.46 -25.63
C ASN A 816 -23.78 -15.84 -24.35
N ALA A 817 -24.33 -15.45 -23.19
CA ALA A 817 -23.72 -15.68 -21.88
C ALA A 817 -23.43 -17.16 -21.58
N LYS A 818 -24.32 -18.08 -21.97
CA LYS A 818 -24.13 -19.53 -21.74
C LYS A 818 -22.97 -20.08 -22.57
N ALA A 819 -22.86 -19.64 -23.83
CA ALA A 819 -21.74 -19.99 -24.69
C ALA A 819 -20.43 -19.43 -24.13
N TYR A 820 -20.44 -18.18 -23.66
CA TYR A 820 -19.33 -17.51 -22.98
C TYR A 820 -18.83 -18.31 -21.77
N HIS A 821 -19.69 -18.66 -20.80
CA HIS A 821 -19.27 -19.40 -19.60
C HIS A 821 -18.68 -20.76 -19.93
N LYS A 822 -19.30 -21.47 -20.88
CA LYS A 822 -18.81 -22.77 -21.36
C LYS A 822 -17.43 -22.63 -22.00
N MET A 823 -17.24 -21.62 -22.84
CA MET A 823 -16.00 -21.40 -23.57
C MET A 823 -14.86 -21.02 -22.63
N TYR A 824 -15.10 -20.08 -21.71
CA TYR A 824 -14.16 -19.73 -20.65
C TYR A 824 -13.68 -20.97 -19.88
N ALA A 825 -14.61 -21.76 -19.35
CA ALA A 825 -14.26 -22.95 -18.57
C ALA A 825 -13.54 -24.02 -19.40
N LYS A 826 -13.99 -24.27 -20.64
CA LYS A 826 -13.35 -25.25 -21.54
C LYS A 826 -11.89 -24.86 -21.84
N ARG A 827 -11.65 -23.57 -22.10
CA ARG A 827 -10.32 -23.06 -22.41
C ARG A 827 -9.36 -23.21 -21.23
N LEU A 828 -9.81 -22.88 -20.01
CA LEU A 828 -9.00 -23.02 -18.82
C LEU A 828 -8.68 -24.50 -18.48
N GLY A 829 -9.59 -25.42 -18.80
CA GLY A 829 -9.41 -26.85 -18.56
C GLY A 829 -8.52 -27.60 -19.57
N ASP A 830 -8.01 -26.95 -20.62
CA ASP A 830 -7.17 -27.59 -21.64
C ASP A 830 -5.75 -27.83 -21.12
N TRP A 831 -5.17 -29.03 -21.19
CA TRP A 831 -3.80 -29.26 -20.70
C TRP A 831 -2.68 -28.77 -21.63
N ASN A 832 -2.93 -28.55 -22.91
CA ASN A 832 -1.88 -28.27 -23.91
C ASN A 832 -1.09 -26.98 -23.61
N GLN A 833 -1.71 -26.00 -22.96
CA GLN A 833 -1.08 -24.76 -22.52
C GLN A 833 -1.27 -24.53 -21.02
N SER A 834 -1.18 -25.57 -20.20
CA SER A 834 -1.35 -25.48 -18.74
C SER A 834 -0.06 -25.06 -18.03
N ALA A 835 -0.19 -24.70 -16.75
CA ALA A 835 0.90 -24.23 -15.91
C ALA A 835 2.11 -25.19 -15.88
N LYS A 836 3.32 -24.63 -15.99
CA LYS A 836 4.60 -25.36 -15.84
C LYS A 836 4.93 -25.64 -14.37
N VAL A 837 4.53 -24.73 -13.49
CA VAL A 837 4.65 -24.87 -12.04
C VAL A 837 3.31 -24.47 -11.46
N GLY A 838 2.62 -25.38 -10.78
CA GLY A 838 1.21 -25.17 -10.43
C GLY A 838 0.98 -24.29 -9.19
N SER A 839 1.99 -24.09 -8.34
CA SER A 839 1.92 -23.29 -7.12
C SER A 839 3.31 -23.05 -6.52
N PHE A 840 3.40 -22.17 -5.54
CA PHE A 840 4.63 -22.02 -4.74
C PHE A 840 5.05 -23.32 -4.04
N GLU A 841 4.09 -24.12 -3.57
CA GLU A 841 4.40 -25.39 -2.91
C GLU A 841 4.98 -26.42 -3.90
N ASP A 842 4.42 -26.49 -5.11
CA ASP A 842 4.98 -27.29 -6.21
C ASP A 842 6.40 -26.83 -6.56
N GLN A 843 6.61 -25.51 -6.70
CA GLN A 843 7.92 -24.92 -6.95
C GLN A 843 8.94 -25.30 -5.87
N ARG A 844 8.55 -25.17 -4.60
CA ARG A 844 9.40 -25.53 -3.46
C ARG A 844 9.74 -27.02 -3.45
N ARG A 845 8.79 -27.91 -3.74
CA ARG A 845 9.06 -29.36 -3.84
C ARG A 845 10.10 -29.67 -4.91
N LYS A 846 10.00 -29.00 -6.08
CA LYS A 846 10.98 -29.10 -7.18
C LYS A 846 12.36 -28.57 -6.78
N TRP A 847 12.43 -27.49 -5.99
CA TRP A 847 13.72 -26.99 -5.47
C TRP A 847 14.31 -27.87 -4.38
N SER A 848 13.50 -28.61 -3.62
CA SER A 848 13.98 -29.47 -2.52
C SER A 848 14.43 -30.86 -2.97
N HIS A 849 14.11 -31.29 -4.20
CA HIS A 849 14.54 -32.58 -4.74
C HIS A 849 15.30 -32.33 -6.05
N PRO A 850 16.61 -32.61 -6.13
CA PRO A 850 17.31 -32.57 -7.40
C PRO A 850 16.60 -33.53 -8.35
N HIS A 851 16.33 -33.10 -9.59
CA HIS A 851 16.14 -34.08 -10.65
C HIS A 851 17.40 -34.95 -10.66
N SER A 852 17.23 -36.25 -10.44
CA SER A 852 18.23 -37.25 -10.81
C SER A 852 18.40 -37.16 -12.33
N SER A 853 19.30 -36.29 -12.77
CA SER A 853 19.83 -36.26 -14.13
C SER A 853 20.84 -37.36 -14.31
#